data_AF-A0A6V8DSL6-F1
#
_entry.id   AF-A0A6V8DSL6-F1
#
_cell.length_a   1.000
_cell.length_b   1.000
_cell.length_c   1.000
_cell.angle_alpha   90.00
_cell.angle_beta   90.00
_cell.angle_gamma   90.00
#
_symmetry.space_group_name_H-M   'P 1'
#
loop_
_entity.id
_entity.type
_entity.pdbx_description
1 polymer ?
#
loop_
_entity_poly.entity_id
_entity_poly.type
_entity_poly.pdbx_seq_one_letter_code
_entity_poly.pdbx_strand_id
1 'polypeptide(L)'
;CTVSGCIGENDPDDERISLTIAYEVSSNMLEADSSPEIFADHISQISNFDITINTVDSKVAMLEALRFGNVDIAYMDSGNAWIGWNEYGTEVLAADQKSDGRSYYNANAWVLNDSDMAIAHLDSNELTNPFSLMESKASCHTGWLDSVGMMLPMGFLLGLGYANVLGDPNDIESLRGTIHGYFSDDSSIPDPGTPYYGESGALKCLSEGAGDIAFAKDNSIQDFCPVGDESPREDWCLENSRYVALPSFAKAPSDVFVYNPDYLDNGTLEDLTELLTSLDEDTDSSEILSNTFGTSGVVRTNSDDHLGIYSSFVTSIPGISAYFVDEQDSEEEITISIEELRIAFQVDESIIGTDHDPNLLAGFLSDELGVNVSIIHVESESEKISSLESGESHIAFMKHTSSLVAWKAHGLAVLAAIQNDDQTTSSAISGWSLSGSGILENSETDDGMIDPYGSTKGMVSCHTGTDPYTSSIAPLSYLIDIGHIVNDDSTSLSQELQIMSYFNDSSSIPMPNTTYFGESGAVRCLSEGYGEVAFLSENFISNECAESIQEGEDWCLGESNYSSLGIVGSLPSTSVMYNPLVLDTRSRASILNSLIDLNYDMYLENYSRPGFGTYTGCYDISVHKVFEDIPKQSCGDEILKNILNGPGIARVNSQEHLGEYSQDILMVPGGFYAIEEYMSTE
;
A
#
# COMPACT_ATOMS: atom_id res chain seq x y z
N CYS A 1 35.67 80.18 -26.26
CA CYS A 1 34.35 79.56 -26.41
C CYS A 1 34.39 78.26 -25.59
N THR A 2 33.89 78.20 -24.36
CA THR A 2 32.46 78.05 -23.92
C THR A 2 31.80 76.82 -24.55
N VAL A 3 31.12 75.89 -23.86
CA VAL A 3 30.59 75.72 -22.47
C VAL A 3 30.04 74.26 -22.43
N SER A 4 30.40 73.43 -21.43
CA SER A 4 29.58 72.88 -20.32
C SER A 4 28.56 71.76 -20.60
N GLY A 5 28.54 70.78 -19.69
CA GLY A 5 27.38 69.93 -19.31
C GLY A 5 27.78 68.46 -19.14
N CYS A 6 27.59 67.76 -18.01
CA CYS A 6 27.07 68.08 -16.69
C CYS A 6 27.81 67.18 -15.69
N ILE A 7 28.16 67.72 -14.53
CA ILE A 7 28.43 66.94 -13.31
C ILE A 7 27.05 66.47 -12.87
N GLY A 8 26.77 65.19 -13.10
CA GLY A 8 25.69 64.48 -12.41
C GLY A 8 26.16 64.22 -10.99
N GLU A 9 25.31 64.59 -10.05
CA GLU A 9 25.52 64.48 -8.61
C GLU A 9 25.90 63.04 -8.23
N ASN A 10 26.94 62.91 -7.41
CA ASN A 10 27.05 61.75 -6.54
C ASN A 10 25.83 61.83 -5.61
N ASP A 11 24.75 61.13 -5.96
CA ASP A 11 23.87 60.60 -4.94
C ASP A 11 24.72 59.71 -4.02
N PRO A 12 24.44 59.67 -2.71
CA PRO A 12 25.15 58.79 -1.80
C PRO A 12 25.01 57.37 -2.36
N ASP A 13 26.08 56.58 -2.29
CA ASP A 13 26.08 55.17 -2.69
C ASP A 13 24.76 54.51 -2.25
N ASP A 14 23.82 54.30 -3.18
CA ASP A 14 22.80 53.27 -2.99
C ASP A 14 23.63 51.99 -3.00
N GLU A 15 24.05 51.55 -1.80
CA GLU A 15 24.69 50.25 -1.60
C GLU A 15 23.71 49.21 -2.11
N ARG A 16 23.91 48.81 -3.37
CA ARG A 16 23.16 47.72 -3.99
C ARG A 16 23.34 46.48 -3.14
N ILE A 17 22.26 45.73 -2.98
CA ILE A 17 22.27 44.52 -2.15
C ILE A 17 22.91 43.41 -2.99
N SER A 18 24.11 42.98 -2.63
CA SER A 18 24.78 41.86 -3.30
C SER A 18 24.12 40.54 -2.91
N LEU A 19 23.74 39.74 -3.90
CA LEU A 19 23.12 38.43 -3.73
C LEU A 19 23.82 37.41 -4.62
N THR A 20 24.01 36.22 -4.10
CA THR A 20 24.63 35.09 -4.79
C THR A 20 23.61 33.97 -4.98
N ILE A 21 23.38 33.58 -6.23
CA ILE A 21 22.47 32.49 -6.58
C ILE A 21 23.29 31.25 -6.92
N ALA A 22 23.03 30.14 -6.22
CA ALA A 22 23.55 28.84 -6.62
C ALA A 22 22.83 28.31 -7.86
N TYR A 23 23.59 27.80 -8.83
CA TYR A 23 23.09 27.14 -10.02
C TYR A 23 23.88 25.86 -10.30
N GLU A 24 23.18 24.73 -10.49
CA GLU A 24 23.82 23.46 -10.80
C GLU A 24 24.39 23.44 -12.22
N VAL A 25 25.60 22.90 -12.40
CA VAL A 25 26.21 22.78 -13.73
C VAL A 25 25.41 21.82 -14.60
N SER A 26 24.79 22.33 -15.66
CA SER A 26 24.00 21.53 -16.62
C SER A 26 24.56 21.64 -18.06
N SER A 27 24.25 20.63 -18.89
CA SER A 27 24.65 20.62 -20.31
C SER A 27 24.10 21.82 -21.09
N ASN A 28 22.99 22.38 -20.63
CA ASN A 28 22.29 23.50 -21.26
C ASN A 28 23.04 24.82 -21.07
N MET A 29 23.98 24.91 -20.11
CA MET A 29 24.82 26.12 -19.92
C MET A 29 25.79 26.38 -21.09
N LEU A 30 25.94 25.43 -22.01
CA LEU A 30 26.75 25.58 -23.21
C LEU A 30 25.99 26.27 -24.35
N GLU A 31 24.67 26.41 -24.24
CA GLU A 31 23.85 27.16 -25.18
C GLU A 31 23.89 28.65 -24.82
N ALA A 32 24.02 29.51 -25.84
CA ALA A 32 24.32 30.92 -25.62
C ALA A 32 23.20 31.69 -24.93
N ASP A 33 21.95 31.22 -25.04
CA ASP A 33 20.74 31.94 -24.62
C ASP A 33 20.17 31.43 -23.26
N SER A 34 20.78 30.40 -22.68
CA SER A 34 20.36 29.71 -21.43
C SER A 34 21.37 29.84 -20.29
N SER A 35 22.43 30.64 -20.47
CA SER A 35 23.41 30.90 -19.43
C SER A 35 22.75 31.65 -18.25
N PRO A 36 22.88 31.17 -17.00
CA PRO A 36 22.30 31.87 -15.85
C PRO A 36 22.92 33.24 -15.58
N GLU A 37 24.08 33.54 -16.17
CA GLU A 37 24.66 34.89 -16.15
C GLU A 37 23.75 35.91 -16.85
N ILE A 38 22.97 35.51 -17.85
CA ILE A 38 22.00 36.39 -18.52
C ILE A 38 20.91 36.81 -17.54
N PHE A 39 20.42 35.86 -16.73
CA PHE A 39 19.47 36.15 -15.67
C PHE A 39 20.09 37.08 -14.62
N ALA A 40 21.31 36.80 -14.15
CA ALA A 40 22.01 37.66 -13.19
C ALA A 40 22.19 39.09 -13.70
N ASP A 41 22.65 39.26 -14.94
CA ASP A 41 22.84 40.56 -15.58
C ASP A 41 21.52 41.32 -15.74
N HIS A 42 20.44 40.64 -16.13
CA HIS A 42 19.12 41.24 -16.33
C HIS A 42 18.51 41.71 -15.02
N ILE A 43 18.47 40.85 -13.99
CA ILE A 43 17.98 41.19 -12.66
C ILE A 43 18.80 42.34 -12.05
N SER A 44 20.12 42.33 -12.27
CA SER A 44 21.01 43.41 -11.86
C SER A 44 20.87 44.71 -12.67
N GLN A 45 20.06 44.74 -13.73
CA GLN A 45 19.76 45.98 -14.46
C GLN A 45 18.41 46.55 -14.05
N ILE A 46 17.43 45.70 -13.72
CA ILE A 46 16.05 46.11 -13.45
C ILE A 46 15.74 46.31 -11.96
N SER A 47 16.65 45.93 -11.06
CA SER A 47 16.44 45.96 -9.61
C SER A 47 17.59 46.60 -8.83
N ASN A 48 17.43 46.74 -7.50
CA ASN A 48 18.49 47.20 -6.60
C ASN A 48 19.48 46.08 -6.20
N PHE A 49 19.29 44.85 -6.68
CA PHE A 49 20.17 43.71 -6.38
C PHE A 49 21.36 43.64 -7.32
N ASP A 50 22.52 43.27 -6.82
CA ASP A 50 23.70 42.90 -7.60
C ASP A 50 23.86 41.38 -7.53
N ILE A 51 23.35 40.69 -8.55
CA ILE A 51 23.24 39.24 -8.60
C ILE A 51 24.52 38.64 -9.18
N THR A 52 25.06 37.62 -8.51
CA THR A 52 26.16 36.80 -9.01
C THR A 52 25.77 35.33 -9.03
N ILE A 53 26.22 34.58 -10.04
CA ILE A 53 26.00 33.14 -10.11
C ILE A 53 27.18 32.41 -9.47
N ASN A 54 26.87 31.49 -8.56
CA ASN A 54 27.81 30.51 -8.06
C ASN A 54 27.43 29.14 -8.63
N THR A 55 28.32 28.54 -9.40
CA THR A 55 28.06 27.22 -10.00
C THR A 55 28.51 26.11 -9.08
N VAL A 56 27.69 25.06 -8.95
CA VAL A 56 28.02 23.88 -8.14
C VAL A 56 27.81 22.59 -8.91
N ASP A 57 28.53 21.55 -8.49
CA ASP A 57 28.60 20.27 -9.20
C ASP A 57 27.43 19.32 -8.89
N SER A 58 26.59 19.64 -7.90
CA SER A 58 25.40 18.87 -7.54
C SER A 58 24.41 19.68 -6.71
N LYS A 59 23.15 19.22 -6.68
CA LYS A 59 22.10 19.79 -5.79
C LYS A 59 22.43 19.66 -4.30
N VAL A 60 23.11 18.58 -3.89
CA VAL A 60 23.62 18.43 -2.52
C VAL A 60 24.60 19.56 -2.19
N ALA A 61 25.50 19.89 -3.12
CA ALA A 61 26.41 21.02 -2.95
C ALA A 61 25.69 22.38 -2.92
N MET A 62 24.52 22.52 -3.58
CA MET A 62 23.68 23.73 -3.45
C MET A 62 23.16 23.88 -2.02
N LEU A 63 22.63 22.79 -1.44
CA LEU A 63 22.14 22.77 -0.06
C LEU A 63 23.24 23.09 0.95
N GLU A 64 24.43 22.50 0.79
CA GLU A 64 25.57 22.83 1.64
C GLU A 64 25.98 24.31 1.50
N ALA A 65 26.00 24.83 0.27
CA ALA A 65 26.34 26.22 0.02
C ALA A 65 25.34 27.17 0.71
N LEU A 66 24.04 26.89 0.66
CA LEU A 66 23.00 27.62 1.39
C LEU A 66 23.18 27.49 2.91
N ARG A 67 23.39 26.27 3.39
CA ARG A 67 23.53 25.94 4.81
C ARG A 67 24.71 26.67 5.47
N PHE A 68 25.80 26.86 4.75
CA PHE A 68 26.99 27.55 5.26
C PHE A 68 27.05 29.04 4.88
N GLY A 69 26.02 29.58 4.22
CA GLY A 69 25.96 30.98 3.81
C GLY A 69 26.97 31.35 2.72
N ASN A 70 27.37 30.38 1.89
CA ASN A 70 28.21 30.62 0.70
C ASN A 70 27.39 31.16 -0.49
N VAL A 71 26.08 30.95 -0.45
CA VAL A 71 25.10 31.52 -1.39
C VAL A 71 23.87 31.98 -0.60
N ASP A 72 23.14 32.93 -1.16
CA ASP A 72 21.95 33.50 -0.53
C ASP A 72 20.67 32.78 -0.96
N ILE A 73 20.63 32.38 -2.24
CA ILE A 73 19.48 31.73 -2.87
C ILE A 73 19.95 30.52 -3.68
N ALA A 74 19.13 29.48 -3.74
CA ALA A 74 19.34 28.36 -4.66
C ALA A 74 18.02 27.97 -5.32
N TYR A 75 18.07 27.70 -6.63
CA TYR A 75 16.94 27.13 -7.37
C TYR A 75 17.12 25.61 -7.50
N MET A 76 16.21 24.82 -6.92
CA MET A 76 16.34 23.36 -6.91
C MET A 76 14.98 22.65 -6.96
N ASP A 77 15.01 21.35 -7.22
CA ASP A 77 13.79 20.54 -7.17
C ASP A 77 13.26 20.43 -5.73
N SER A 78 11.97 20.16 -5.67
CA SER A 78 11.22 20.17 -4.42
C SER A 78 11.58 19.02 -3.46
N GLY A 79 12.19 17.93 -3.93
CA GLY A 79 12.72 16.88 -3.06
C GLY A 79 13.94 17.34 -2.27
N ASN A 80 14.92 17.93 -2.96
CA ASN A 80 16.10 18.53 -2.32
C ASN A 80 15.74 19.69 -1.38
N ALA A 81 14.80 20.54 -1.79
CA ALA A 81 14.32 21.62 -0.93
C ALA A 81 13.62 21.11 0.34
N TRP A 82 12.86 20.01 0.25
CA TRP A 82 12.20 19.41 1.41
C TRP A 82 13.21 18.89 2.43
N ILE A 83 14.32 18.29 1.99
CA ILE A 83 15.42 17.88 2.88
C ILE A 83 16.03 19.11 3.56
N GLY A 84 16.36 20.14 2.78
CA GLY A 84 16.93 21.37 3.32
C GLY A 84 16.07 21.99 4.42
N TRP A 85 14.75 21.98 4.21
CA TRP A 85 13.79 22.48 5.17
C TRP A 85 13.73 21.65 6.46
N ASN A 86 13.60 20.32 6.35
CA ASN A 86 13.43 19.46 7.52
C ASN A 86 14.73 19.23 8.30
N GLU A 87 15.88 19.19 7.63
CA GLU A 87 17.17 18.84 8.26
C GLU A 87 18.06 20.06 8.56
N TYR A 88 18.00 21.09 7.71
CA TYR A 88 18.92 22.24 7.79
C TYR A 88 18.22 23.56 8.09
N GLY A 89 16.90 23.57 8.22
CA GLY A 89 16.11 24.77 8.53
C GLY A 89 16.12 25.82 7.41
N THR A 90 16.40 25.42 6.16
CA THR A 90 16.24 26.33 5.00
C THR A 90 14.76 26.52 4.69
N GLU A 91 14.41 27.61 4.02
CA GLU A 91 13.01 27.95 3.74
C GLU A 91 12.80 28.24 2.24
N VAL A 92 11.60 28.00 1.74
CA VAL A 92 11.16 28.37 0.40
C VAL A 92 10.62 29.79 0.41
N LEU A 93 10.99 30.59 -0.60
CA LEU A 93 10.39 31.92 -0.82
C LEU A 93 9.43 31.96 -2.02
N ALA A 94 9.68 31.13 -3.02
CA ALA A 94 8.92 31.13 -4.26
C ALA A 94 9.06 29.80 -5.00
N ALA A 95 8.05 29.47 -5.81
CA ALA A 95 8.01 28.27 -6.62
C ALA A 95 7.82 28.62 -8.09
N ASP A 96 8.38 27.81 -8.98
CA ASP A 96 8.20 28.00 -10.41
C ASP A 96 6.75 27.72 -10.84
N GLN A 97 6.29 28.46 -11.84
CA GLN A 97 4.94 28.33 -12.37
C GLN A 97 4.97 27.60 -13.71
N LYS A 98 4.06 26.66 -13.87
CA LYS A 98 3.90 25.89 -15.11
C LYS A 98 3.06 26.65 -16.12
N SER A 99 3.09 26.20 -17.36
CA SER A 99 2.40 26.83 -18.49
C SER A 99 0.88 26.92 -18.33
N ASP A 100 0.29 26.09 -17.47
CA ASP A 100 -1.14 26.12 -17.12
C ASP A 100 -1.46 26.96 -15.87
N GLY A 101 -0.46 27.63 -15.31
CA GLY A 101 -0.55 28.50 -14.13
C GLY A 101 -0.40 27.78 -12.79
N ARG A 102 -0.26 26.44 -12.76
CA ARG A 102 -0.04 25.69 -11.51
C ARG A 102 1.41 25.77 -11.06
N SER A 103 1.65 25.59 -9.76
CA SER A 103 2.99 25.39 -9.17
C SER A 103 3.17 23.96 -8.67
N TYR A 104 2.52 23.00 -9.31
CA TYR A 104 2.61 21.59 -8.98
C TYR A 104 2.26 20.75 -10.20
N TYR A 105 2.70 19.50 -10.17
CA TYR A 105 2.25 18.44 -11.06
C TYR A 105 1.35 17.49 -10.31
N ASN A 106 0.43 16.82 -11.00
CA ASN A 106 -0.21 15.66 -10.39
C ASN A 106 0.67 14.45 -10.65
N ALA A 107 0.99 13.70 -9.60
CA ALA A 107 1.68 12.42 -9.73
C ALA A 107 0.64 11.34 -10.02
N ASN A 108 0.71 10.70 -11.18
CA ASN A 108 -0.27 9.73 -11.63
C ASN A 108 0.39 8.38 -11.93
N ALA A 109 -0.37 7.32 -11.75
CA ALA A 109 -0.12 6.05 -12.42
C ALA A 109 -0.86 6.03 -13.75
N TRP A 110 -0.14 5.77 -14.82
CA TRP A 110 -0.67 5.52 -16.13
C TRP A 110 -0.73 4.02 -16.37
N VAL A 111 -1.88 3.55 -16.83
CA VAL A 111 -2.12 2.14 -17.18
C VAL A 111 -2.78 2.06 -18.56
N LEU A 112 -2.82 0.86 -19.14
CA LEU A 112 -3.56 0.63 -20.37
C LEU A 112 -5.06 0.50 -20.09
N ASN A 113 -5.90 0.97 -21.02
CA ASN A 113 -7.36 1.02 -20.88
C ASN A 113 -8.06 -0.34 -20.74
N ASP A 114 -7.39 -1.41 -21.12
CA ASP A 114 -7.83 -2.80 -21.00
C ASP A 114 -7.26 -3.52 -19.76
N SER A 115 -6.51 -2.82 -18.91
CA SER A 115 -6.06 -3.34 -17.62
C SER A 115 -7.22 -3.45 -16.61
N ASP A 116 -7.10 -4.39 -15.69
CA ASP A 116 -7.97 -4.51 -14.51
C ASP A 116 -8.01 -3.24 -13.67
N MET A 117 -6.87 -2.55 -13.51
CA MET A 117 -6.76 -1.25 -12.85
C MET A 117 -7.58 -0.17 -13.55
N ALA A 118 -7.53 -0.08 -14.88
CA ALA A 118 -8.34 0.88 -15.63
C ALA A 118 -9.84 0.56 -15.52
N ILE A 119 -10.20 -0.72 -15.58
CA ILE A 119 -11.59 -1.18 -15.45
C ILE A 119 -12.13 -0.82 -14.06
N ALA A 120 -11.40 -1.15 -13.00
CA ALA A 120 -11.74 -0.80 -11.62
C ALA A 120 -11.83 0.71 -11.40
N HIS A 121 -10.98 1.50 -12.05
CA HIS A 121 -11.07 2.95 -11.95
C HIS A 121 -12.33 3.53 -12.62
N LEU A 122 -12.83 2.87 -13.66
CA LEU A 122 -13.90 3.40 -14.53
C LEU A 122 -15.28 2.76 -14.29
N ASP A 123 -15.39 1.78 -13.40
CA ASP A 123 -16.63 1.04 -13.13
C ASP A 123 -17.64 1.78 -12.22
N SER A 124 -17.22 2.91 -11.61
CA SER A 124 -18.01 3.69 -10.64
C SER A 124 -18.43 2.92 -9.38
N ASN A 125 -17.70 1.87 -9.01
CA ASN A 125 -17.92 1.08 -7.81
C ASN A 125 -16.94 1.52 -6.70
N GLU A 126 -17.45 1.92 -5.54
CA GLU A 126 -16.61 2.38 -4.43
C GLU A 126 -15.85 1.22 -3.74
N LEU A 127 -16.24 -0.03 -3.99
CA LEU A 127 -15.60 -1.23 -3.43
C LEU A 127 -14.42 -1.74 -4.28
N THR A 128 -14.29 -1.25 -5.51
CA THR A 128 -13.14 -1.51 -6.37
C THR A 128 -12.13 -0.38 -6.22
N ASN A 129 -10.86 -0.76 -6.08
CA ASN A 129 -9.77 0.19 -5.87
C ASN A 129 -8.64 -0.17 -6.83
N PRO A 130 -8.32 0.70 -7.82
CA PRO A 130 -7.31 0.40 -8.81
C PRO A 130 -5.90 0.26 -8.20
N PHE A 131 -5.61 0.92 -7.07
CA PHE A 131 -4.31 0.82 -6.42
C PHE A 131 -4.09 -0.53 -5.73
N SER A 132 -5.15 -1.17 -5.25
CA SER A 132 -5.08 -2.52 -4.69
C SER A 132 -4.73 -3.56 -5.74
N LEU A 133 -4.96 -3.28 -7.03
CA LEU A 133 -4.66 -4.21 -8.13
C LEU A 133 -3.22 -4.08 -8.67
N MET A 134 -2.40 -3.24 -8.06
CA MET A 134 -1.01 -3.00 -8.48
C MET A 134 -0.02 -4.09 -8.01
N GLU A 135 -0.39 -4.87 -7.00
CA GLU A 135 0.42 -5.98 -6.53
C GLU A 135 0.62 -7.02 -7.65
N SER A 136 1.83 -7.59 -7.74
CA SER A 136 2.21 -8.55 -8.78
C SER A 136 2.22 -7.99 -10.22
N LYS A 137 2.06 -6.67 -10.41
CA LYS A 137 2.14 -5.99 -11.73
C LYS A 137 3.53 -5.42 -11.95
N ALA A 138 4.03 -5.43 -13.18
CA ALA A 138 5.32 -4.82 -13.49
C ALA A 138 5.20 -3.28 -13.53
N SER A 139 6.05 -2.58 -12.79
CA SER A 139 6.04 -1.11 -12.71
C SER A 139 7.17 -0.47 -13.52
N CYS A 140 6.90 0.70 -14.08
CA CYS A 140 7.85 1.54 -14.80
C CYS A 140 8.05 2.85 -14.03
N HIS A 141 9.21 3.00 -13.40
CA HIS A 141 9.61 4.21 -12.67
C HIS A 141 10.44 5.14 -13.56
N THR A 142 10.42 6.44 -13.29
CA THR A 142 11.26 7.40 -14.04
C THR A 142 12.74 7.30 -13.66
N GLY A 143 13.05 6.93 -12.41
CA GLY A 143 14.42 6.86 -11.91
C GLY A 143 14.46 6.60 -10.40
N TRP A 144 15.63 6.20 -9.90
CA TRP A 144 15.85 5.99 -8.47
C TRP A 144 15.71 7.29 -7.69
N LEU A 145 14.73 7.33 -6.78
CA LEU A 145 14.37 8.45 -5.89
C LEU A 145 13.90 9.70 -6.63
N ASP A 146 13.41 9.54 -7.86
CA ASP A 146 12.66 10.60 -8.54
C ASP A 146 11.33 10.86 -7.82
N SER A 147 10.95 12.13 -7.72
CA SER A 147 9.73 12.57 -7.03
C SER A 147 8.45 11.87 -7.54
N VAL A 148 8.02 12.20 -8.76
CA VAL A 148 6.76 11.72 -9.34
C VAL A 148 6.82 10.24 -9.70
N GLY A 149 7.98 9.79 -10.18
CA GLY A 149 8.14 8.42 -10.66
C GLY A 149 8.45 7.39 -9.58
N MET A 150 8.80 7.78 -8.36
CA MET A 150 9.16 6.82 -7.31
C MET A 150 8.80 7.25 -5.89
N MET A 151 9.26 8.40 -5.41
CA MET A 151 9.06 8.78 -4.00
C MET A 151 7.59 8.96 -3.64
N LEU A 152 6.83 9.70 -4.44
CA LEU A 152 5.39 9.90 -4.22
C LEU A 152 4.57 8.62 -4.37
N PRO A 153 4.68 7.83 -5.45
CA PRO A 153 3.92 6.59 -5.57
C PRO A 153 4.29 5.58 -4.49
N MET A 154 5.57 5.41 -4.15
CA MET A 154 5.96 4.49 -3.07
C MET A 154 5.56 5.00 -1.70
N GLY A 155 5.72 6.30 -1.43
CA GLY A 155 5.25 6.93 -0.20
C GLY A 155 3.74 6.78 -0.02
N PHE A 156 2.97 6.91 -1.10
CA PHE A 156 1.53 6.65 -1.10
C PHE A 156 1.20 5.19 -0.82
N LEU A 157 1.81 4.25 -1.55
CA LEU A 157 1.51 2.82 -1.42
C LEU A 157 1.89 2.27 -0.05
N LEU A 158 3.08 2.65 0.46
CA LEU A 158 3.53 2.27 1.79
C LEU A 158 2.72 3.00 2.86
N GLY A 159 2.55 4.31 2.75
CA GLY A 159 1.80 5.13 3.70
C GLY A 159 0.37 4.64 3.90
N LEU A 160 -0.32 4.27 2.82
CA LEU A 160 -1.70 3.77 2.87
C LEU A 160 -1.81 2.25 3.08
N GLY A 161 -0.70 1.53 3.21
CA GLY A 161 -0.71 0.12 3.58
C GLY A 161 -1.04 -0.84 2.43
N TYR A 162 -0.90 -0.40 1.18
CA TYR A 162 -0.98 -1.30 0.03
C TYR A 162 0.21 -2.25 -0.01
N ALA A 163 1.39 -1.77 0.39
CA ALA A 163 2.62 -2.55 0.47
C ALA A 163 3.23 -2.46 1.87
N ASN A 164 3.97 -3.50 2.26
CA ASN A 164 4.78 -3.52 3.46
C ASN A 164 6.26 -3.38 3.09
N VAL A 165 7.04 -2.70 3.95
CA VAL A 165 8.50 -2.60 3.76
C VAL A 165 9.13 -3.98 3.86
N LEU A 166 9.92 -4.35 2.85
CA LEU A 166 10.73 -5.57 2.81
C LEU A 166 12.19 -5.22 3.08
N GLY A 167 12.69 -5.57 4.26
CA GLY A 167 14.05 -5.27 4.71
C GLY A 167 14.06 -4.40 5.98
N ASP A 168 15.16 -3.71 6.22
CA ASP A 168 15.31 -2.77 7.33
C ASP A 168 14.57 -1.45 6.99
N PRO A 169 13.58 -1.02 7.79
CA PRO A 169 12.87 0.24 7.56
C PRO A 169 13.73 1.49 7.70
N ASN A 170 14.93 1.41 8.29
CA ASN A 170 15.89 2.50 8.35
C ASN A 170 16.90 2.49 7.19
N ASP A 171 16.86 1.47 6.32
CA ASP A 171 17.76 1.37 5.16
C ASP A 171 16.99 1.68 3.86
N ILE A 172 17.52 2.63 3.08
CA ILE A 172 16.95 3.02 1.80
C ILE A 172 17.01 1.88 0.77
N GLU A 173 17.96 0.95 0.89
CA GLU A 173 18.09 -0.18 -0.02
C GLU A 173 16.90 -1.15 0.09
N SER A 174 16.22 -1.17 1.25
CA SER A 174 14.97 -1.92 1.45
C SER A 174 13.87 -1.48 0.49
N LEU A 175 13.89 -0.24 0.00
CA LEU A 175 12.91 0.25 -0.97
C LEU A 175 12.97 -0.53 -2.28
N ARG A 176 14.18 -0.89 -2.76
CA ARG A 176 14.33 -1.67 -4.00
C ARG A 176 13.77 -3.09 -3.82
N GLY A 177 14.07 -3.74 -2.69
CA GLY A 177 13.49 -5.03 -2.35
C GLY A 177 11.96 -4.97 -2.23
N THR A 178 11.46 -3.89 -1.64
CA THR A 178 10.01 -3.64 -1.51
C THR A 178 9.34 -3.47 -2.86
N ILE A 179 9.92 -2.69 -3.78
CA ILE A 179 9.38 -2.50 -5.14
C ILE A 179 9.30 -3.84 -5.86
N HIS A 180 10.40 -4.62 -5.91
CA HIS A 180 10.39 -5.89 -6.62
C HIS A 180 9.49 -6.96 -5.98
N GLY A 181 9.40 -6.96 -4.64
CA GLY A 181 8.54 -7.90 -3.92
C GLY A 181 7.05 -7.58 -4.02
N TYR A 182 6.66 -6.30 -4.04
CA TYR A 182 5.25 -5.90 -4.16
C TYR A 182 4.76 -5.89 -5.62
N PHE A 183 5.53 -5.31 -6.53
CA PHE A 183 5.19 -5.21 -7.94
C PHE A 183 5.61 -6.45 -8.72
N SER A 184 6.85 -6.50 -9.18
CA SER A 184 7.41 -7.65 -9.88
C SER A 184 8.92 -7.54 -9.90
N ASP A 185 9.61 -8.68 -9.99
CA ASP A 185 11.04 -8.71 -10.31
C ASP A 185 11.34 -8.02 -11.66
N ASP A 186 10.36 -7.93 -12.57
CA ASP A 186 10.46 -7.25 -13.86
C ASP A 186 10.28 -5.71 -13.79
N SER A 187 9.98 -5.15 -12.62
CA SER A 187 9.81 -3.71 -12.45
C SER A 187 11.07 -2.92 -12.82
N SER A 188 10.90 -1.88 -13.65
CA SER A 188 11.98 -1.02 -14.15
C SER A 188 12.26 0.14 -13.20
N ILE A 189 13.44 0.10 -12.55
CA ILE A 189 14.05 1.22 -11.83
C ILE A 189 15.31 1.65 -12.61
N PRO A 190 15.16 2.57 -13.58
CA PRO A 190 16.20 2.83 -14.58
C PRO A 190 17.31 3.76 -14.08
N ASP A 191 18.54 3.50 -14.51
CA ASP A 191 19.68 4.41 -14.34
C ASP A 191 19.72 5.47 -15.47
N PRO A 192 20.31 6.65 -15.24
CA PRO A 192 20.52 7.65 -16.28
C PRO A 192 21.21 7.09 -17.52
N GLY A 193 20.64 7.38 -18.69
CA GLY A 193 21.14 6.90 -19.98
C GLY A 193 20.63 5.54 -20.43
N THR A 194 19.76 4.88 -19.64
CA THR A 194 19.03 3.67 -20.07
C THR A 194 17.76 4.02 -20.86
N PRO A 195 17.20 3.09 -21.68
CA PRO A 195 16.06 3.38 -22.55
C PRO A 195 14.76 3.76 -21.83
N TYR A 196 14.59 3.35 -20.57
CA TYR A 196 13.38 3.61 -19.77
C TYR A 196 13.57 4.69 -18.71
N TYR A 197 14.72 5.38 -18.72
CA TYR A 197 14.97 6.50 -17.81
C TYR A 197 14.14 7.75 -18.15
N GLY A 198 13.67 8.44 -17.11
CA GLY A 198 12.88 9.66 -17.16
C GLY A 198 11.40 9.45 -17.52
N GLU A 199 10.63 10.54 -17.56
CA GLU A 199 9.19 10.54 -17.86
C GLU A 199 8.86 9.85 -19.20
N SER A 200 9.62 10.18 -20.26
CA SER A 200 9.50 9.56 -21.58
C SER A 200 9.80 8.06 -21.54
N GLY A 201 10.84 7.67 -20.82
CA GLY A 201 11.25 6.28 -20.69
C GLY A 201 10.25 5.42 -19.91
N ALA A 202 9.66 5.94 -18.84
CA ALA A 202 8.62 5.25 -18.07
C ALA A 202 7.37 5.00 -18.92
N LEU A 203 6.92 6.00 -19.69
CA LEU A 203 5.81 5.82 -20.63
C LEU A 203 6.13 4.86 -21.78
N LYS A 204 7.38 4.87 -22.26
CA LYS A 204 7.85 3.92 -23.25
C LYS A 204 7.80 2.48 -22.72
N CYS A 205 8.23 2.27 -21.48
CA CYS A 205 8.16 0.96 -20.80
C CYS A 205 6.72 0.41 -20.77
N LEU A 206 5.72 1.26 -20.43
CA LEU A 206 4.31 0.90 -20.51
C LEU A 206 3.84 0.62 -21.95
N SER A 207 4.25 1.47 -22.89
CA SER A 207 3.81 1.38 -24.29
C SER A 207 4.32 0.14 -25.02
N GLU A 208 5.54 -0.31 -24.68
CA GLU A 208 6.15 -1.53 -25.21
C GLU A 208 5.66 -2.80 -24.51
N GLY A 209 4.85 -2.67 -23.45
CA GLY A 209 4.37 -3.79 -22.63
C GLY A 209 5.46 -4.42 -21.76
N ALA A 210 6.53 -3.68 -21.46
CA ALA A 210 7.56 -4.11 -20.51
C ALA A 210 7.11 -3.95 -19.06
N GLY A 211 6.16 -3.05 -18.81
CA GLY A 211 5.44 -2.95 -17.54
C GLY A 211 3.96 -2.64 -17.77
N ASP A 212 3.17 -2.87 -16.71
CA ASP A 212 1.72 -2.67 -16.67
C ASP A 212 1.34 -1.27 -16.18
N ILE A 213 2.25 -0.61 -15.45
CA ILE A 213 2.03 0.67 -14.79
C ILE A 213 3.21 1.60 -15.08
N ALA A 214 2.97 2.85 -15.47
CA ALA A 214 4.00 3.89 -15.50
C ALA A 214 3.69 5.02 -14.52
N PHE A 215 4.62 5.30 -13.62
CA PHE A 215 4.51 6.44 -12.71
C PHE A 215 5.09 7.68 -13.39
N ALA A 216 4.25 8.66 -13.69
CA ALA A 216 4.61 9.84 -14.47
C ALA A 216 3.65 11.01 -14.18
N LYS A 217 3.97 12.20 -14.69
CA LYS A 217 3.12 13.40 -14.53
C LYS A 217 1.80 13.28 -15.30
N ASP A 218 0.81 14.08 -14.89
CA ASP A 218 -0.51 14.15 -15.56
C ASP A 218 -0.47 14.67 -17.00
N ASN A 219 0.56 15.45 -17.36
CA ASN A 219 0.73 15.98 -18.71
C ASN A 219 1.67 15.14 -19.60
N SER A 220 2.25 14.04 -19.10
CA SER A 220 3.28 13.29 -19.85
C SER A 220 2.79 12.75 -21.20
N ILE A 221 1.52 12.30 -21.31
CA ILE A 221 0.96 11.89 -22.60
C ILE A 221 0.82 13.07 -23.58
N GLN A 222 0.49 14.27 -23.08
CA GLN A 222 0.42 15.47 -23.92
C GLN A 222 1.81 15.90 -24.40
N ASP A 223 2.81 15.78 -23.53
CA ASP A 223 4.18 16.21 -23.80
C ASP A 223 4.89 15.30 -24.81
N PHE A 224 4.78 13.97 -24.66
CA PHE A 224 5.51 12.99 -25.49
C PHE A 224 4.68 12.38 -26.62
N CYS A 225 3.36 12.33 -26.45
CA CYS A 225 2.42 11.77 -27.41
C CYS A 225 1.37 12.82 -27.88
N PRO A 226 1.79 14.01 -28.37
CA PRO A 226 0.86 15.03 -28.84
C PRO A 226 0.05 14.55 -30.06
N VAL A 227 -1.16 15.11 -30.21
CA VAL A 227 -2.04 14.86 -31.35
C VAL A 227 -1.92 16.01 -32.34
N GLY A 228 -1.50 15.73 -33.58
CA GLY A 228 -1.37 16.72 -34.65
C GLY A 228 0.06 16.82 -35.18
N ASP A 229 0.30 17.80 -36.08
CA ASP A 229 1.58 18.00 -36.76
C ASP A 229 2.48 19.06 -36.09
N GLU A 230 2.04 19.67 -34.98
CA GLU A 230 2.70 20.85 -34.39
C GLU A 230 3.93 20.49 -33.53
N SER A 231 4.01 19.25 -33.03
CA SER A 231 5.10 18.75 -32.18
C SER A 231 5.52 17.33 -32.57
N PRO A 232 6.81 16.97 -32.45
CA PRO A 232 7.25 15.61 -32.71
C PRO A 232 6.59 14.64 -31.72
N ARG A 233 5.91 13.63 -32.27
CA ARG A 233 5.37 12.50 -31.51
C ARG A 233 6.43 11.40 -31.45
N GLU A 234 6.67 10.86 -30.27
CA GLU A 234 7.57 9.72 -30.10
C GLU A 234 7.07 8.46 -30.83
N ASP A 235 8.00 7.64 -31.33
CA ASP A 235 7.68 6.52 -32.23
C ASP A 235 7.03 5.32 -31.53
N TRP A 236 7.24 5.20 -30.22
CA TRP A 236 6.68 4.16 -29.35
C TRP A 236 5.28 4.49 -28.81
N CYS A 237 4.75 5.69 -29.05
CA CYS A 237 3.43 6.09 -28.56
C CYS A 237 2.30 5.23 -29.16
N LEU A 238 1.46 4.66 -28.29
CA LEU A 238 0.16 4.08 -28.65
C LEU A 238 -0.87 5.18 -28.94
N GLU A 239 -2.08 4.83 -29.37
CA GLU A 239 -3.18 5.83 -29.44
C GLU A 239 -3.46 6.41 -28.06
N ASN A 240 -3.68 7.73 -27.96
CA ASN A 240 -3.84 8.39 -26.64
C ASN A 240 -5.01 7.81 -25.82
N SER A 241 -6.05 7.27 -26.47
CA SER A 241 -7.19 6.58 -25.84
C SER A 241 -6.80 5.26 -25.14
N ARG A 242 -5.61 4.73 -25.39
CA ARG A 242 -5.08 3.54 -24.71
C ARG A 242 -4.55 3.86 -23.33
N TYR A 243 -4.12 5.08 -23.05
CA TYR A 243 -3.58 5.46 -21.75
C TYR A 243 -4.70 5.97 -20.86
N VAL A 244 -4.79 5.43 -19.66
CA VAL A 244 -5.69 5.87 -18.60
C VAL A 244 -4.85 6.34 -17.43
N ALA A 245 -5.00 7.59 -17.05
CA ALA A 245 -4.46 8.10 -15.79
C ALA A 245 -5.39 7.68 -14.66
N LEU A 246 -4.86 6.89 -13.72
CA LEU A 246 -5.51 6.62 -12.45
C LEU A 246 -5.60 7.91 -11.61
N PRO A 247 -6.36 7.94 -10.50
CA PRO A 247 -6.42 9.09 -9.62
C PRO A 247 -5.01 9.53 -9.18
N SER A 248 -4.81 10.85 -9.05
CA SER A 248 -3.52 11.39 -8.63
C SER A 248 -3.20 10.94 -7.20
N PHE A 249 -1.96 10.50 -6.98
CA PHE A 249 -1.44 10.15 -5.65
C PHE A 249 -1.31 11.39 -4.77
N ALA A 250 -0.73 12.44 -5.36
CA ALA A 250 -0.35 13.66 -4.69
C ALA A 250 -0.11 14.77 -5.71
N LYS A 251 -0.14 16.00 -5.21
CA LYS A 251 0.37 17.16 -5.95
C LYS A 251 1.86 17.25 -5.71
N ALA A 252 2.66 16.81 -6.66
CA ALA A 252 4.10 16.98 -6.63
C ALA A 252 4.43 18.48 -6.73
N PRO A 253 5.00 19.10 -5.68
CA PRO A 253 5.40 20.48 -5.71
C PRO A 253 6.40 20.72 -6.83
N SER A 254 6.27 21.86 -7.48
CA SER A 254 7.21 22.28 -8.51
C SER A 254 8.52 22.78 -7.90
N ASP A 255 9.51 23.12 -8.74
CA ASP A 255 10.84 23.52 -8.31
C ASP A 255 10.77 24.87 -7.57
N VAL A 256 11.72 25.10 -6.67
CA VAL A 256 11.64 26.21 -5.70
C VAL A 256 12.92 27.01 -5.59
N PHE A 257 12.73 28.28 -5.26
CA PHE A 257 13.78 29.16 -4.77
C PHE A 257 13.84 29.03 -3.24
N VAL A 258 14.99 28.55 -2.78
CA VAL A 258 15.28 28.25 -1.37
C VAL A 258 16.29 29.26 -0.84
N TYR A 259 16.14 29.66 0.43
CA TYR A 259 17.05 30.54 1.14
C TYR A 259 17.32 29.99 2.55
N ASN A 260 18.33 30.54 3.22
CA ASN A 260 18.58 30.25 4.63
C ASN A 260 18.18 31.46 5.49
N PRO A 261 17.19 31.32 6.40
CA PRO A 261 16.73 32.39 7.28
C PRO A 261 17.81 32.99 8.19
N ASP A 262 18.90 32.26 8.45
CA ASP A 262 20.00 32.74 9.30
C ASP A 262 20.90 33.77 8.59
N TYR A 263 20.90 33.79 7.25
CA TYR A 263 21.82 34.60 6.44
C TYR A 263 21.15 35.70 5.62
N LEU A 264 19.84 35.62 5.37
CA LEU A 264 19.12 36.59 4.56
C LEU A 264 18.15 37.44 5.40
N ASP A 265 18.24 38.77 5.29
CA ASP A 265 17.35 39.65 6.04
C ASP A 265 15.94 39.72 5.45
N ASN A 266 14.95 39.91 6.32
CA ASN A 266 13.54 39.88 5.94
C ASN A 266 13.10 41.03 5.01
N GLY A 267 13.83 42.14 4.96
CA GLY A 267 13.56 43.23 4.02
C GLY A 267 13.99 42.85 2.60
N THR A 268 15.24 42.38 2.48
CA THR A 268 15.79 41.84 1.22
C THR A 268 14.95 40.69 0.68
N LEU A 269 14.52 39.77 1.55
CA LEU A 269 13.67 38.65 1.18
C LEU A 269 12.34 39.09 0.55
N GLU A 270 11.68 40.09 1.14
CA GLU A 270 10.41 40.60 0.63
C GLU A 270 10.58 41.26 -0.74
N ASP A 271 11.58 42.13 -0.87
CA ASP A 271 11.90 42.84 -2.10
C ASP A 271 12.29 41.87 -3.24
N LEU A 272 13.05 40.81 -2.91
CA LEU A 272 13.44 39.77 -3.86
C LEU A 272 12.23 38.93 -4.30
N THR A 273 11.37 38.57 -3.36
CA THR A 273 10.16 37.78 -3.65
C THR A 273 9.24 38.57 -4.58
N GLU A 274 8.97 39.84 -4.28
CA GLU A 274 8.15 40.71 -5.13
C GLU A 274 8.73 40.82 -6.55
N LEU A 275 10.05 41.02 -6.64
CA LEU A 275 10.75 41.06 -7.93
C LEU A 275 10.56 39.77 -8.73
N LEU A 276 10.89 38.61 -8.15
CA LEU A 276 10.78 37.32 -8.84
C LEU A 276 9.35 37.06 -9.35
N THR A 277 8.35 37.39 -8.55
CA THR A 277 6.93 37.19 -8.90
C THR A 277 6.38 38.18 -9.92
N SER A 278 7.12 39.24 -10.25
CA SER A 278 6.73 40.23 -11.26
C SER A 278 7.35 39.99 -12.64
N LEU A 279 8.29 39.05 -12.75
CA LEU A 279 9.05 38.80 -13.97
C LEU A 279 8.20 38.22 -15.11
N ASP A 280 7.04 37.65 -14.82
CA ASP A 280 6.10 37.14 -15.83
C ASP A 280 5.27 38.25 -16.48
N GLU A 281 5.21 39.45 -15.89
CA GLU A 281 4.50 40.61 -16.45
C GLU A 281 5.22 41.22 -17.66
N ASP A 282 6.55 41.03 -17.76
CA ASP A 282 7.40 41.52 -18.83
C ASP A 282 7.87 40.38 -19.75
N THR A 283 7.70 40.56 -21.06
CA THR A 283 7.96 39.48 -22.03
C THR A 283 9.42 39.08 -22.08
N ASP A 284 10.34 40.04 -21.96
CA ASP A 284 11.78 39.79 -22.04
C ASP A 284 12.24 39.05 -20.76
N SER A 285 11.74 39.48 -19.61
CA SER A 285 11.99 38.84 -18.31
C SER A 285 11.46 37.40 -18.23
N SER A 286 10.24 37.17 -18.74
CA SER A 286 9.62 35.84 -18.81
C SER A 286 10.39 34.90 -19.76
N GLU A 287 10.87 35.41 -20.90
CA GLU A 287 11.71 34.62 -21.83
C GLU A 287 13.06 34.24 -21.19
N ILE A 288 13.69 35.16 -20.46
CA ILE A 288 14.95 34.88 -19.73
C ILE A 288 14.74 33.85 -18.63
N LEU A 289 13.65 33.96 -17.85
CA LEU A 289 13.27 32.95 -16.87
C LEU A 289 13.08 31.58 -17.53
N SER A 290 12.38 31.54 -18.66
CA SER A 290 12.09 30.30 -19.38
C SER A 290 13.37 29.64 -19.89
N ASN A 291 14.30 30.43 -20.45
CA ASN A 291 15.54 29.90 -20.97
C ASN A 291 16.52 29.47 -19.86
N THR A 292 16.47 30.12 -18.69
CA THR A 292 17.41 29.86 -17.58
C THR A 292 16.94 28.74 -16.66
N PHE A 293 15.65 28.75 -16.29
CA PHE A 293 15.07 27.88 -15.27
C PHE A 293 13.97 26.96 -15.80
N GLY A 294 13.59 27.08 -17.08
CA GLY A 294 12.54 26.25 -17.69
C GLY A 294 11.12 26.67 -17.29
N THR A 295 10.94 27.89 -16.77
CA THR A 295 9.66 28.40 -16.31
C THR A 295 9.38 29.80 -16.85
N SER A 296 8.13 30.09 -17.22
CA SER A 296 7.74 31.43 -17.68
C SER A 296 7.35 32.38 -16.55
N GLY A 297 7.27 31.90 -15.31
CA GLY A 297 6.79 32.70 -14.19
C GLY A 297 7.05 32.06 -12.83
N VAL A 298 6.89 32.83 -11.76
CA VAL A 298 7.19 32.39 -10.40
C VAL A 298 6.05 32.82 -9.49
N VAL A 299 5.63 31.94 -8.58
CA VAL A 299 4.60 32.23 -7.59
C VAL A 299 5.17 32.28 -6.19
N ARG A 300 4.71 33.25 -5.39
CA ARG A 300 5.05 33.34 -3.97
C ARG A 300 4.51 32.13 -3.20
N THR A 301 5.33 31.52 -2.37
CA THR A 301 4.92 30.44 -1.48
C THR A 301 5.87 30.34 -0.27
N ASN A 302 5.67 29.34 0.59
CA ASN A 302 6.58 29.01 1.69
C ASN A 302 6.73 27.48 1.81
N SER A 303 7.61 27.03 2.71
CA SER A 303 7.95 25.61 2.83
C SER A 303 6.77 24.75 3.27
N ASP A 304 5.96 25.22 4.22
CA ASP A 304 4.79 24.48 4.72
C ASP A 304 3.74 24.32 3.62
N ASP A 305 3.36 25.42 2.97
CA ASP A 305 2.32 25.44 1.94
C ASP A 305 2.74 24.68 0.66
N HIS A 306 4.02 24.73 0.29
CA HIS A 306 4.50 24.14 -0.97
C HIS A 306 5.07 22.73 -0.79
N LEU A 307 5.94 22.52 0.20
CA LEU A 307 6.67 21.27 0.39
C LEU A 307 6.00 20.34 1.42
N GLY A 308 5.08 20.84 2.25
CA GLY A 308 4.45 20.06 3.32
C GLY A 308 3.76 18.78 2.85
N ILE A 309 3.31 18.72 1.59
CA ILE A 309 2.71 17.51 1.01
C ILE A 309 3.71 16.35 0.89
N TYR A 310 5.00 16.61 0.70
CA TYR A 310 6.01 15.54 0.73
C TYR A 310 6.13 14.94 2.12
N SER A 311 5.95 15.73 3.18
CA SER A 311 6.17 15.23 4.55
C SER A 311 5.30 14.02 4.87
N SER A 312 4.06 13.93 4.37
CA SER A 312 3.21 12.77 4.61
C SER A 312 3.59 11.53 3.80
N PHE A 313 4.11 11.70 2.58
CA PHE A 313 4.42 10.58 1.69
C PHE A 313 5.87 10.13 1.80
N VAL A 314 6.80 11.08 1.80
CA VAL A 314 8.24 10.82 1.82
C VAL A 314 8.63 10.14 3.11
N THR A 315 8.11 10.57 4.27
CA THR A 315 8.41 9.91 5.57
C THR A 315 7.95 8.45 5.64
N SER A 316 7.07 8.02 4.73
CA SER A 316 6.66 6.62 4.61
C SER A 316 7.68 5.75 3.87
N ILE A 317 8.70 6.35 3.23
CA ILE A 317 9.75 5.65 2.50
C ILE A 317 10.82 5.16 3.49
N PRO A 318 11.21 3.88 3.45
CA PRO A 318 12.22 3.35 4.37
C PRO A 318 13.58 4.05 4.18
N GLY A 319 14.25 4.34 5.30
CA GLY A 319 15.60 4.91 5.34
C GLY A 319 15.77 6.30 4.73
N ILE A 320 14.69 6.97 4.32
CA ILE A 320 14.79 8.22 3.55
C ILE A 320 15.44 9.36 4.34
N SER A 321 15.13 9.46 5.64
CA SER A 321 15.72 10.49 6.51
C SER A 321 17.22 10.28 6.67
N ALA A 322 17.65 9.03 6.83
CA ALA A 322 19.07 8.69 6.96
C ALA A 322 19.83 8.87 5.63
N TYR A 323 19.20 8.58 4.49
CA TYR A 323 19.83 8.68 3.17
C TYR A 323 20.29 10.10 2.81
N PHE A 324 19.58 11.12 3.28
CA PHE A 324 19.87 12.52 2.94
C PHE A 324 20.66 13.29 4.01
N VAL A 325 20.93 12.65 5.15
CA VAL A 325 21.77 13.20 6.22
C VAL A 325 23.13 12.51 6.15
N ASP A 326 24.19 13.30 6.02
CA ASP A 326 25.56 12.77 5.94
C ASP A 326 25.87 11.93 7.21
N GLU A 327 26.29 10.67 7.01
CA GLU A 327 26.54 9.67 8.05
C GLU A 327 27.35 10.23 9.25
N GLN A 328 26.67 10.65 10.31
CA GLN A 328 27.26 10.71 11.64
C GLN A 328 26.32 10.15 12.68
N ASP A 329 26.66 8.93 13.12
CA ASP A 329 26.33 8.35 14.42
C ASP A 329 24.85 8.39 14.81
N SER A 330 24.03 7.55 14.16
CA SER A 330 23.01 6.85 14.90
C SER A 330 22.83 5.43 14.38
N GLU A 331 23.47 4.48 15.06
CA GLU A 331 22.90 3.13 15.27
C GLU A 331 21.60 3.26 16.11
N GLU A 332 20.68 4.17 15.74
CA GLU A 332 19.40 4.29 16.42
C GLU A 332 18.56 3.09 15.99
N GLU A 333 18.48 2.13 16.91
CA GLU A 333 17.46 1.08 16.95
C GLU A 333 16.12 1.65 16.48
N ILE A 334 15.35 0.80 15.79
CA ILE A 334 13.99 1.11 15.36
C ILE A 334 13.18 1.49 16.62
N THR A 335 13.11 2.77 16.95
CA THR A 335 12.18 3.24 17.96
C THR A 335 10.86 3.43 17.25
N ILE A 336 9.89 2.58 17.61
CA ILE A 336 8.48 2.81 17.33
C ILE A 336 8.14 4.28 17.64
N SER A 337 7.37 4.94 16.78
CA SER A 337 7.15 6.40 16.90
C SER A 337 6.12 6.75 18.00
N ILE A 338 5.27 5.79 18.35
CA ILE A 338 4.20 5.96 19.33
C ILE A 338 4.70 5.67 20.75
N GLU A 339 4.18 6.40 21.75
CA GLU A 339 4.53 6.22 23.16
C GLU A 339 3.91 4.96 23.79
N GLU A 340 2.83 4.44 23.19
CA GLU A 340 2.09 3.27 23.66
C GLU A 340 1.40 2.57 22.49
N LEU A 341 1.41 1.24 22.45
CA LEU A 341 0.58 0.43 21.55
C LEU A 341 -0.75 0.06 22.24
N ARG A 342 -1.88 0.27 21.57
CA ARG A 342 -3.21 -0.08 22.07
C ARG A 342 -3.83 -1.13 21.16
N ILE A 343 -4.23 -2.27 21.71
CA ILE A 343 -4.75 -3.40 20.92
C ILE A 343 -6.22 -3.62 21.27
N ALA A 344 -7.12 -3.53 20.29
CA ALA A 344 -8.52 -3.85 20.50
C ALA A 344 -8.73 -5.38 20.53
N PHE A 345 -9.25 -5.87 21.65
CA PHE A 345 -9.63 -7.26 21.84
C PHE A 345 -11.06 -7.38 22.36
N GLN A 346 -11.80 -8.32 21.80
CA GLN A 346 -13.04 -8.77 22.39
C GLN A 346 -12.71 -9.83 23.43
N VAL A 347 -12.85 -9.48 24.71
CA VAL A 347 -12.41 -10.32 25.84
C VAL A 347 -13.61 -10.69 26.69
N ASP A 348 -13.76 -11.97 26.98
CA ASP A 348 -14.64 -12.42 28.06
C ASP A 348 -13.93 -12.19 29.41
N GLU A 349 -14.57 -11.49 30.35
CA GLU A 349 -14.02 -11.30 31.70
C GLU A 349 -13.61 -12.64 32.37
N SER A 350 -14.19 -13.76 31.94
CA SER A 350 -13.87 -15.10 32.45
C SER A 350 -12.46 -15.61 32.12
N ILE A 351 -11.81 -15.09 31.07
CA ILE A 351 -10.47 -15.52 30.63
C ILE A 351 -9.33 -14.68 31.23
N ILE A 352 -9.64 -13.57 31.92
CA ILE A 352 -8.64 -12.71 32.55
C ILE A 352 -7.88 -13.47 33.66
N GLY A 353 -6.56 -13.40 33.63
CA GLY A 353 -5.66 -14.11 34.54
C GLY A 353 -5.46 -15.60 34.23
N THR A 354 -5.95 -16.08 33.08
CA THR A 354 -5.68 -17.44 32.56
C THR A 354 -4.54 -17.40 31.53
N ASP A 355 -4.19 -18.56 30.96
CA ASP A 355 -3.30 -18.67 29.80
C ASP A 355 -3.90 -18.13 28.49
N HIS A 356 -5.18 -17.75 28.48
CA HIS A 356 -5.87 -17.11 27.36
C HIS A 356 -5.98 -15.58 27.54
N ASP A 357 -5.38 -15.01 28.59
CA ASP A 357 -5.43 -13.56 28.86
C ASP A 357 -4.61 -12.77 27.80
N PRO A 358 -5.24 -11.87 27.01
CA PRO A 358 -4.54 -11.08 25.99
C PRO A 358 -3.43 -10.18 26.55
N ASN A 359 -3.40 -9.92 27.86
CA ASN A 359 -2.29 -9.20 28.50
C ASN A 359 -0.95 -9.95 28.39
N LEU A 360 -0.93 -11.26 28.13
CA LEU A 360 0.29 -12.00 27.85
C LEU A 360 0.90 -11.58 26.51
N LEU A 361 0.07 -11.38 25.48
CA LEU A 361 0.51 -10.81 24.20
C LEU A 361 0.99 -9.36 24.37
N ALA A 362 0.26 -8.55 25.15
CA ALA A 362 0.69 -7.19 25.46
C ALA A 362 2.05 -7.16 26.17
N GLY A 363 2.28 -8.06 27.12
CA GLY A 363 3.57 -8.19 27.81
C GLY A 363 4.70 -8.52 26.83
N PHE A 364 4.51 -9.54 25.98
CA PHE A 364 5.48 -9.91 24.95
C PHE A 364 5.82 -8.73 24.02
N LEU A 365 4.80 -8.08 23.46
CA LEU A 365 5.01 -6.94 22.55
C LEU A 365 5.64 -5.73 23.26
N SER A 366 5.39 -5.54 24.55
CA SER A 366 5.98 -4.45 25.33
C SER A 366 7.48 -4.65 25.53
N ASP A 367 7.90 -5.90 25.76
CA ASP A 367 9.30 -6.26 25.90
C ASP A 367 10.05 -6.11 24.55
N GLU A 368 9.44 -6.53 23.44
CA GLU A 368 10.03 -6.40 22.09
C GLU A 368 10.07 -4.95 21.57
N LEU A 369 8.99 -4.18 21.76
CA LEU A 369 8.88 -2.82 21.21
C LEU A 369 9.52 -1.75 22.11
N GLY A 370 9.79 -2.06 23.38
CA GLY A 370 10.31 -1.08 24.35
C GLY A 370 9.32 0.02 24.74
N VAL A 371 8.03 -0.12 24.42
CA VAL A 371 6.95 0.82 24.79
C VAL A 371 5.84 0.10 25.55
N ASN A 372 4.98 0.86 26.24
CA ASN A 372 3.83 0.26 26.91
C ASN A 372 2.86 -0.34 25.88
N VAL A 373 2.30 -1.51 26.17
CA VAL A 373 1.23 -2.11 25.35
C VAL A 373 0.01 -2.35 26.24
N SER A 374 -1.14 -1.85 25.84
CA SER A 374 -2.40 -2.01 26.57
C SER A 374 -3.50 -2.62 25.72
N ILE A 375 -4.37 -3.37 26.40
CA ILE A 375 -5.54 -4.01 25.79
C ILE A 375 -6.75 -3.09 25.97
N ILE A 376 -7.40 -2.76 24.86
CA ILE A 376 -8.68 -2.06 24.82
C ILE A 376 -9.78 -3.10 24.66
N HIS A 377 -10.66 -3.18 25.64
CA HIS A 377 -11.79 -4.10 25.62
C HIS A 377 -12.91 -3.55 24.74
N VAL A 378 -13.38 -4.36 23.81
CA VAL A 378 -14.51 -4.06 22.93
C VAL A 378 -15.54 -5.18 22.98
N GLU A 379 -16.80 -4.88 22.67
CA GLU A 379 -17.95 -5.78 22.80
C GLU A 379 -18.34 -6.46 21.48
N SER A 380 -17.86 -5.97 20.34
CA SER A 380 -18.22 -6.49 19.01
C SER A 380 -17.15 -6.25 17.94
N GLU A 381 -17.25 -6.96 16.81
CA GLU A 381 -16.40 -6.72 15.63
C GLU A 381 -16.58 -5.29 15.07
N SER A 382 -17.79 -4.73 15.13
CA SER A 382 -18.05 -3.35 14.69
C SER A 382 -17.30 -2.32 15.57
N GLU A 383 -17.18 -2.59 16.87
CA GLU A 383 -16.46 -1.71 17.78
C GLU A 383 -14.93 -1.77 17.58
N LYS A 384 -14.39 -2.93 17.15
CA LYS A 384 -12.98 -3.00 16.68
C LYS A 384 -12.73 -2.03 15.53
N ILE A 385 -13.62 -2.01 14.53
CA ILE A 385 -13.52 -1.10 13.37
C ILE A 385 -13.54 0.36 13.84
N SER A 386 -14.56 0.76 14.60
CA SER A 386 -14.69 2.14 15.08
C SER A 386 -13.52 2.58 15.98
N SER A 387 -12.97 1.66 16.77
CA SER A 387 -11.80 1.94 17.62
C SER A 387 -10.53 2.20 16.79
N LEU A 388 -10.33 1.44 15.70
CA LEU A 388 -9.23 1.66 14.75
C LEU A 388 -9.40 2.96 13.94
N GLU A 389 -10.63 3.25 13.48
CA GLU A 389 -10.94 4.48 12.74
C GLU A 389 -10.68 5.74 13.57
N SER A 390 -11.06 5.70 14.85
CA SER A 390 -10.89 6.83 15.78
C SER A 390 -9.48 6.97 16.34
N GLY A 391 -8.62 5.96 16.16
CA GLY A 391 -7.27 5.89 16.76
C GLY A 391 -7.26 5.58 18.26
N GLU A 392 -8.40 5.14 18.82
CA GLU A 392 -8.48 4.64 20.20
C GLU A 392 -7.65 3.36 20.35
N SER A 393 -7.68 2.48 19.35
CA SER A 393 -6.74 1.37 19.21
C SER A 393 -5.89 1.56 17.95
N HIS A 394 -4.71 0.93 17.95
CA HIS A 394 -3.78 0.95 16.82
C HIS A 394 -3.89 -0.31 15.97
N ILE A 395 -4.11 -1.47 16.59
CA ILE A 395 -4.29 -2.75 15.91
C ILE A 395 -5.45 -3.56 16.52
N ALA A 396 -6.06 -4.45 15.72
CA ALA A 396 -7.08 -5.40 16.15
C ALA A 396 -6.95 -6.73 15.41
N PHE A 397 -7.32 -7.85 16.05
CA PHE A 397 -7.41 -9.16 15.40
C PHE A 397 -8.84 -9.42 14.96
N MET A 398 -9.06 -9.63 13.66
CA MET A 398 -10.39 -9.62 13.04
C MET A 398 -10.60 -10.84 12.13
N LYS A 399 -11.82 -11.38 12.11
CA LYS A 399 -12.19 -12.49 11.19
C LYS A 399 -12.30 -12.00 9.75
N HIS A 400 -12.38 -12.90 8.78
CA HIS A 400 -12.49 -12.55 7.35
C HIS A 400 -13.68 -11.63 7.02
N THR A 401 -14.85 -11.83 7.65
CA THR A 401 -16.06 -11.00 7.43
C THR A 401 -15.81 -9.55 7.81
N SER A 402 -15.40 -9.31 9.06
CA SER A 402 -15.14 -7.99 9.58
C SER A 402 -13.89 -7.35 8.96
N SER A 403 -12.86 -8.14 8.63
CA SER A 403 -11.65 -7.66 7.93
C SER A 403 -11.97 -7.11 6.54
N LEU A 404 -12.85 -7.77 5.78
CA LEU A 404 -13.25 -7.27 4.46
C LEU A 404 -14.05 -5.98 4.56
N VAL A 405 -15.01 -5.89 5.48
CA VAL A 405 -15.80 -4.67 5.69
C VAL A 405 -14.88 -3.52 6.12
N ALA A 406 -14.00 -3.77 7.08
CA ALA A 406 -12.96 -2.84 7.52
C ALA A 406 -12.10 -2.32 6.36
N TRP A 407 -11.66 -3.21 5.47
CA TRP A 407 -10.83 -2.83 4.33
C TRP A 407 -11.62 -2.04 3.27
N LYS A 408 -12.79 -2.52 2.87
CA LYS A 408 -13.54 -1.97 1.73
C LYS A 408 -14.40 -0.76 2.06
N ALA A 409 -14.93 -0.67 3.29
CA ALA A 409 -15.85 0.40 3.68
C ALA A 409 -15.23 1.42 4.65
N HIS A 410 -14.14 1.07 5.36
CA HIS A 410 -13.59 1.90 6.43
C HIS A 410 -12.12 2.33 6.21
N GLY A 411 -11.52 1.98 5.07
CA GLY A 411 -10.15 2.40 4.73
C GLY A 411 -9.07 1.81 5.65
N LEU A 412 -9.37 0.71 6.34
CA LEU A 412 -8.41 -0.02 7.17
C LEU A 412 -7.58 -0.98 6.30
N ALA A 413 -6.47 -1.47 6.83
CA ALA A 413 -5.55 -2.35 6.11
C ALA A 413 -5.11 -3.56 6.96
N VAL A 414 -4.68 -4.62 6.29
CA VAL A 414 -4.11 -5.83 6.89
C VAL A 414 -2.60 -5.63 7.05
N LEU A 415 -2.09 -5.89 8.25
CA LEU A 415 -0.66 -5.87 8.59
C LEU A 415 -0.04 -7.28 8.51
N ALA A 416 -0.79 -8.28 8.93
CA ALA A 416 -0.39 -9.67 9.03
C ALA A 416 -1.61 -10.59 9.09
N ALA A 417 -1.38 -11.89 8.93
CA ALA A 417 -2.41 -12.92 9.09
C ALA A 417 -1.94 -14.00 10.07
N ILE A 418 -2.87 -14.48 10.89
CA ILE A 418 -2.64 -15.65 11.74
C ILE A 418 -2.70 -16.90 10.86
N GLN A 419 -1.73 -17.80 10.99
CA GLN A 419 -1.74 -19.04 10.22
C GLN A 419 -2.79 -20.02 10.76
N ASN A 420 -3.32 -20.85 9.88
CA ASN A 420 -4.09 -22.04 10.22
C ASN A 420 -3.15 -23.16 10.70
N ASP A 421 -3.70 -24.26 11.23
CA ASP A 421 -2.91 -25.41 11.71
C ASP A 421 -2.00 -26.05 10.64
N ASP A 422 -2.37 -25.92 9.37
CA ASP A 422 -1.59 -26.37 8.20
C ASP A 422 -0.55 -25.32 7.72
N GLN A 423 -0.38 -24.24 8.49
CA GLN A 423 0.53 -23.10 8.25
C GLN A 423 0.15 -22.22 7.06
N THR A 424 -1.04 -22.41 6.48
CA THR A 424 -1.58 -21.52 5.44
C THR A 424 -2.27 -20.30 6.07
N THR A 425 -2.55 -19.27 5.28
CA THR A 425 -3.32 -18.08 5.70
C THR A 425 -4.77 -18.11 5.18
N SER A 426 -5.20 -19.21 4.59
CA SER A 426 -6.57 -19.35 4.12
C SER A 426 -7.02 -20.81 4.14
N SER A 427 -8.32 -21.04 4.21
CA SER A 427 -8.93 -22.36 4.15
C SER A 427 -9.69 -22.48 2.83
N ALA A 428 -9.39 -23.51 2.05
CA ALA A 428 -10.12 -23.77 0.81
C ALA A 428 -11.56 -24.23 1.09
N ILE A 429 -12.51 -23.76 0.29
CA ILE A 429 -13.91 -24.21 0.26
C ILE A 429 -14.11 -25.08 -0.95
N SER A 430 -14.77 -26.22 -0.78
CA SER A 430 -14.93 -27.21 -1.85
C SER A 430 -16.33 -27.76 -1.97
N GLY A 431 -16.64 -28.24 -3.17
CA GLY A 431 -17.82 -29.04 -3.42
C GLY A 431 -17.57 -30.50 -3.06
N TRP A 432 -18.55 -31.18 -2.48
CA TRP A 432 -18.44 -32.58 -2.08
C TRP A 432 -19.67 -33.36 -2.52
N SER A 433 -19.48 -34.61 -2.90
CA SER A 433 -20.58 -35.54 -3.18
C SER A 433 -20.28 -36.92 -2.60
N LEU A 434 -21.29 -37.80 -2.57
CA LEU A 434 -21.06 -39.21 -2.24
C LEU A 434 -20.25 -39.91 -3.35
N SER A 435 -19.26 -40.72 -2.95
CA SER A 435 -18.46 -41.52 -3.85
C SER A 435 -19.35 -42.43 -4.71
N GLY A 436 -19.16 -42.39 -6.04
CA GLY A 436 -19.99 -43.14 -6.99
C GLY A 436 -21.32 -42.46 -7.37
N SER A 437 -21.49 -41.17 -7.08
CA SER A 437 -22.63 -40.35 -7.53
C SER A 437 -22.72 -40.20 -9.06
N GLY A 438 -21.64 -40.46 -9.79
CA GLY A 438 -21.54 -40.29 -11.24
C GLY A 438 -21.30 -38.85 -11.69
N ILE A 439 -21.20 -37.88 -10.77
CA ILE A 439 -20.87 -36.47 -11.08
C ILE A 439 -19.48 -36.39 -11.71
N LEU A 440 -18.48 -37.01 -11.08
CA LEU A 440 -17.11 -37.07 -11.60
C LEU A 440 -16.99 -37.97 -12.84
N GLU A 441 -17.85 -38.98 -13.00
CA GLU A 441 -17.81 -39.92 -14.14
C GLU A 441 -18.38 -39.32 -15.44
N ASN A 442 -19.29 -38.36 -15.35
CA ASN A 442 -19.90 -37.68 -16.51
C ASN A 442 -19.06 -36.50 -17.04
N SER A 443 -17.92 -36.22 -16.42
CA SER A 443 -17.05 -35.08 -16.73
C SER A 443 -15.96 -35.37 -17.76
N GLU A 444 -15.85 -36.63 -18.23
CA GLU A 444 -14.95 -37.02 -19.32
C GLU A 444 -15.51 -36.59 -20.69
N THR A 445 -15.48 -35.30 -21.02
CA THR A 445 -15.58 -34.84 -22.41
C THR A 445 -14.21 -34.50 -22.96
N ASP A 446 -13.93 -35.08 -24.15
CA ASP A 446 -12.75 -34.87 -25.00
C ASP A 446 -12.32 -33.39 -25.04
N ASP A 447 -11.06 -33.12 -24.66
CA ASP A 447 -10.32 -31.84 -24.74
C ASP A 447 -10.49 -30.83 -23.57
N GLY A 448 -9.78 -31.08 -22.46
CA GLY A 448 -9.35 -30.04 -21.49
C GLY A 448 -10.22 -29.82 -20.25
N MET A 449 -9.56 -29.82 -19.07
CA MET A 449 -10.01 -29.48 -17.71
C MET A 449 -11.42 -29.97 -17.29
N ILE A 450 -11.44 -30.98 -16.41
CA ILE A 450 -12.66 -31.53 -15.79
C ILE A 450 -13.27 -30.47 -14.86
N ASP A 451 -14.39 -29.88 -15.26
CA ASP A 451 -15.25 -29.10 -14.36
C ASP A 451 -16.50 -29.94 -14.00
N PRO A 452 -16.56 -30.52 -12.78
CA PRO A 452 -17.69 -31.32 -12.35
C PRO A 452 -18.91 -30.48 -11.98
N TYR A 453 -18.76 -29.17 -11.76
CA TYR A 453 -19.82 -28.29 -11.28
C TYR A 453 -20.90 -28.06 -12.34
N GLY A 454 -20.56 -28.03 -13.62
CA GLY A 454 -21.55 -27.98 -14.70
C GLY A 454 -22.59 -29.10 -14.69
N SER A 455 -22.22 -30.26 -14.15
CA SER A 455 -23.14 -31.40 -14.01
C SER A 455 -24.09 -31.29 -12.81
N THR A 456 -23.85 -30.34 -11.89
CA THR A 456 -24.63 -30.16 -10.66
C THR A 456 -25.93 -29.37 -10.86
N LYS A 457 -26.14 -28.81 -12.05
CA LYS A 457 -27.38 -28.11 -12.41
C LYS A 457 -28.60 -29.00 -12.25
N GLY A 458 -29.61 -28.57 -11.50
CA GLY A 458 -30.81 -29.36 -11.22
C GLY A 458 -30.75 -30.24 -9.97
N MET A 459 -29.55 -30.46 -9.41
CA MET A 459 -29.33 -31.30 -8.23
C MET A 459 -29.73 -30.59 -6.94
N VAL A 460 -30.04 -31.36 -5.89
CA VAL A 460 -30.30 -30.80 -4.56
C VAL A 460 -28.97 -30.51 -3.86
N SER A 461 -28.71 -29.25 -3.54
CA SER A 461 -27.48 -28.83 -2.84
C SER A 461 -27.68 -28.68 -1.33
N CYS A 462 -26.62 -28.93 -0.56
CA CYS A 462 -26.55 -28.84 0.90
C CYS A 462 -25.57 -27.73 1.29
N HIS A 463 -26.08 -26.64 1.84
CA HIS A 463 -25.28 -25.50 2.26
C HIS A 463 -25.14 -25.48 3.79
N THR A 464 -24.08 -24.85 4.31
CA THR A 464 -23.80 -24.81 5.75
C THR A 464 -24.76 -23.90 6.51
N GLY A 465 -25.26 -22.83 5.87
CA GLY A 465 -26.03 -21.78 6.54
C GLY A 465 -25.22 -20.96 7.56
N THR A 466 -23.89 -21.03 7.52
CA THR A 466 -22.96 -20.30 8.41
C THR A 466 -22.75 -18.87 7.91
N ASP A 467 -21.50 -18.44 7.76
CA ASP A 467 -21.16 -17.21 7.06
C ASP A 467 -21.66 -17.25 5.60
N PRO A 468 -22.06 -16.12 5.01
CA PRO A 468 -22.53 -16.05 3.64
C PRO A 468 -21.50 -16.54 2.63
N TYR A 469 -20.20 -16.43 2.93
CA TYR A 469 -19.17 -16.78 1.98
C TYR A 469 -19.13 -18.28 1.70
N THR A 470 -18.88 -19.06 2.74
CA THR A 470 -18.84 -20.54 2.70
C THR A 470 -20.20 -21.09 2.29
N SER A 471 -21.28 -20.53 2.83
CA SER A 471 -22.62 -21.04 2.59
C SER A 471 -23.08 -20.82 1.15
N SER A 472 -22.83 -19.65 0.55
CA SER A 472 -23.49 -19.29 -0.72
C SER A 472 -22.62 -18.53 -1.71
N ILE A 473 -21.74 -17.63 -1.28
CA ILE A 473 -20.98 -16.79 -2.21
C ILE A 473 -19.93 -17.59 -2.96
N ALA A 474 -19.06 -18.35 -2.28
CA ALA A 474 -18.02 -19.14 -2.94
C ALA A 474 -18.57 -20.09 -4.04
N PRO A 475 -19.62 -20.90 -3.78
CA PRO A 475 -20.18 -21.73 -4.86
C PRO A 475 -20.84 -20.90 -5.96
N LEU A 476 -21.47 -19.76 -5.66
CA LEU A 476 -22.09 -18.92 -6.68
C LEU A 476 -21.05 -18.17 -7.52
N SER A 477 -20.01 -17.61 -6.91
CA SER A 477 -18.93 -16.91 -7.62
C SER A 477 -18.24 -17.84 -8.59
N TYR A 478 -17.90 -19.06 -8.15
CA TYR A 478 -17.33 -20.09 -9.02
C TYR A 478 -18.24 -20.41 -10.22
N LEU A 479 -19.53 -20.62 -9.98
CA LEU A 479 -20.51 -20.91 -11.05
C LEU A 479 -20.72 -19.72 -12.01
N ILE A 480 -20.56 -18.48 -11.55
CA ILE A 480 -20.60 -17.28 -12.39
C ILE A 480 -19.32 -17.22 -13.25
N ASP A 481 -18.15 -17.44 -12.65
CA ASP A 481 -16.84 -17.35 -13.30
C ASP A 481 -16.73 -18.33 -14.49
N ILE A 482 -17.14 -19.57 -14.30
CA ILE A 482 -17.17 -20.60 -15.36
C ILE A 482 -18.34 -20.44 -16.36
N GLY A 483 -19.18 -19.41 -16.19
CA GLY A 483 -20.26 -19.08 -17.12
C GLY A 483 -21.51 -19.95 -17.02
N HIS A 484 -21.68 -20.66 -15.90
CA HIS A 484 -22.86 -21.50 -15.63
C HIS A 484 -24.06 -20.70 -15.08
N ILE A 485 -23.79 -19.59 -14.41
CA ILE A 485 -24.76 -18.58 -14.02
C ILE A 485 -24.47 -17.30 -14.82
N VAL A 486 -25.48 -16.77 -15.50
CA VAL A 486 -25.36 -15.48 -16.18
C VAL A 486 -25.75 -14.39 -15.19
N ASN A 487 -24.81 -13.51 -14.88
CA ASN A 487 -25.07 -12.35 -14.05
C ASN A 487 -25.95 -11.36 -14.86
N ASP A 488 -27.20 -11.16 -14.42
CA ASP A 488 -28.08 -10.14 -14.99
C ASP A 488 -28.21 -9.03 -13.95
N ASP A 489 -27.45 -7.94 -14.16
CA ASP A 489 -27.45 -6.71 -13.35
C ASP A 489 -28.87 -6.13 -13.14
N SER A 490 -29.86 -6.53 -13.95
CA SER A 490 -31.24 -6.09 -13.80
C SER A 490 -32.03 -6.84 -12.72
N THR A 491 -31.51 -7.95 -12.19
CA THR A 491 -32.22 -8.78 -11.21
C THR A 491 -31.47 -8.85 -9.88
N SER A 492 -31.98 -8.14 -8.88
CA SER A 492 -31.56 -8.20 -7.47
C SER A 492 -32.02 -9.52 -6.81
N LEU A 493 -31.71 -10.67 -7.41
CA LEU A 493 -32.06 -11.96 -6.82
C LEU A 493 -31.16 -12.21 -5.61
N SER A 494 -31.78 -12.53 -4.47
CA SER A 494 -31.03 -12.98 -3.30
C SER A 494 -30.20 -14.22 -3.65
N GLN A 495 -29.09 -14.41 -2.94
CA GLN A 495 -28.22 -15.57 -3.11
C GLN A 495 -29.00 -16.89 -3.01
N GLU A 496 -29.98 -16.97 -2.11
CA GLU A 496 -30.92 -18.10 -1.99
C GLU A 496 -31.68 -18.39 -3.30
N LEU A 497 -32.23 -17.36 -3.95
CA LEU A 497 -32.94 -17.54 -5.22
C LEU A 497 -32.02 -17.98 -6.36
N GLN A 498 -30.76 -17.53 -6.35
CA GLN A 498 -29.77 -17.96 -7.33
C GLN A 498 -29.39 -19.44 -7.14
N ILE A 499 -29.18 -19.87 -5.89
CA ILE A 499 -28.96 -21.27 -5.52
C ILE A 499 -30.15 -22.12 -5.99
N MET A 500 -31.38 -21.76 -5.61
CA MET A 500 -32.58 -22.52 -5.97
C MET A 500 -32.78 -22.61 -7.49
N SER A 501 -32.47 -21.53 -8.22
CA SER A 501 -32.59 -21.46 -9.68
C SER A 501 -31.58 -22.36 -10.41
N TYR A 502 -30.34 -22.44 -9.92
CA TYR A 502 -29.29 -23.26 -10.56
C TYR A 502 -29.36 -24.74 -10.13
N PHE A 503 -29.40 -24.97 -8.82
CA PHE A 503 -29.43 -26.30 -8.21
C PHE A 503 -30.86 -26.83 -8.21
N ASN A 504 -31.63 -26.61 -7.14
CA ASN A 504 -33.01 -27.06 -7.05
C ASN A 504 -33.78 -26.22 -6.01
N ASP A 505 -35.09 -26.05 -6.20
CA ASP A 505 -35.97 -25.45 -5.18
C ASP A 505 -35.96 -26.22 -3.84
N SER A 506 -35.48 -27.47 -3.83
CA SER A 506 -35.34 -28.32 -2.64
C SER A 506 -33.97 -28.22 -1.96
N SER A 507 -33.04 -27.39 -2.46
CA SER A 507 -31.73 -27.18 -1.85
C SER A 507 -31.84 -26.68 -0.41
N SER A 508 -30.95 -27.16 0.46
CA SER A 508 -30.95 -26.84 1.89
C SER A 508 -30.04 -25.66 2.18
N ILE A 509 -30.62 -24.55 2.64
CA ILE A 509 -29.92 -23.40 3.23
C ILE A 509 -30.43 -23.26 4.68
N PRO A 510 -29.76 -23.89 5.64
CA PRO A 510 -30.27 -24.06 7.00
C PRO A 510 -30.13 -22.79 7.85
N MET A 511 -31.02 -22.62 8.83
CA MET A 511 -30.88 -21.57 9.87
C MET A 511 -30.20 -22.14 11.12
N PRO A 512 -29.63 -21.29 12.00
CA PRO A 512 -29.08 -21.74 13.28
C PRO A 512 -30.06 -22.62 14.07
N ASN A 513 -29.53 -23.67 14.71
CA ASN A 513 -30.29 -24.69 15.47
C ASN A 513 -31.19 -25.63 14.64
N THR A 514 -31.02 -25.70 13.32
CA THR A 514 -31.68 -26.71 12.48
C THR A 514 -30.78 -27.93 12.23
N THR A 515 -31.35 -29.03 11.73
CA THR A 515 -30.65 -30.34 11.64
C THR A 515 -29.48 -30.34 10.67
N TYR A 516 -29.57 -29.57 9.58
CA TYR A 516 -28.53 -29.48 8.55
C TYR A 516 -27.65 -28.23 8.68
N PHE A 517 -27.76 -27.47 9.77
CA PHE A 517 -26.93 -26.30 10.03
C PHE A 517 -25.47 -26.65 10.34
N GLY A 518 -24.55 -25.81 9.86
CA GLY A 518 -23.10 -25.99 10.00
C GLY A 518 -22.52 -26.98 9.01
N GLU A 519 -21.19 -27.10 8.98
CA GLU A 519 -20.49 -28.04 8.11
C GLU A 519 -20.90 -29.50 8.41
N SER A 520 -21.00 -29.90 9.68
CA SER A 520 -21.52 -31.23 10.07
C SER A 520 -22.94 -31.47 9.53
N GLY A 521 -23.77 -30.42 9.52
CA GLY A 521 -25.14 -30.49 9.01
C GLY A 521 -25.21 -30.62 7.49
N ALA A 522 -24.31 -29.95 6.76
CA ALA A 522 -24.17 -30.10 5.32
C ALA A 522 -23.69 -31.51 4.92
N VAL A 523 -22.71 -32.07 5.65
CA VAL A 523 -22.29 -33.48 5.49
C VAL A 523 -23.44 -34.44 5.83
N ARG A 524 -24.21 -34.15 6.87
CA ARG A 524 -25.40 -34.95 7.23
C ARG A 524 -26.46 -34.94 6.12
N CYS A 525 -26.70 -33.78 5.51
CA CYS A 525 -27.62 -33.60 4.39
C CYS A 525 -27.24 -34.48 3.18
N LEU A 526 -25.94 -34.61 2.88
CA LEU A 526 -25.43 -35.57 1.90
C LEU A 526 -25.61 -37.03 2.35
N SER A 527 -25.21 -37.32 3.59
CA SER A 527 -25.12 -38.69 4.11
C SER A 527 -26.49 -39.36 4.27
N GLU A 528 -27.53 -38.57 4.56
CA GLU A 528 -28.91 -39.02 4.62
C GLU A 528 -29.57 -39.13 3.23
N GLY A 529 -28.86 -38.73 2.15
CA GLY A 529 -29.36 -38.73 0.78
C GLY A 529 -30.43 -37.67 0.52
N TYR A 530 -30.47 -36.59 1.30
CA TYR A 530 -31.36 -35.46 1.06
C TYR A 530 -30.86 -34.61 -0.10
N GLY A 531 -29.55 -34.32 -0.12
CA GLY A 531 -28.86 -33.64 -1.22
C GLY A 531 -27.82 -34.51 -1.89
N GLU A 532 -27.33 -34.03 -3.03
CA GLU A 532 -26.38 -34.69 -3.92
C GLU A 532 -25.02 -34.01 -3.93
N VAL A 533 -24.97 -32.70 -3.64
CA VAL A 533 -23.76 -31.89 -3.51
C VAL A 533 -23.79 -31.06 -2.23
N ALA A 534 -22.67 -30.94 -1.52
CA ALA A 534 -22.50 -30.01 -0.41
C ALA A 534 -21.31 -29.09 -0.62
N PHE A 535 -21.33 -27.92 0.03
CA PHE A 535 -20.23 -26.97 0.06
C PHE A 535 -19.77 -26.75 1.49
N LEU A 536 -18.48 -26.94 1.75
CA LEU A 536 -17.84 -26.85 3.07
C LEU A 536 -16.30 -26.78 2.93
N SER A 537 -15.59 -26.53 4.02
CA SER A 537 -14.12 -26.46 4.03
C SER A 537 -13.48 -27.77 3.54
N GLU A 538 -12.46 -27.68 2.69
CA GLU A 538 -11.81 -28.84 2.03
C GLU A 538 -11.33 -29.89 3.05
N ASN A 539 -10.74 -29.46 4.16
CA ASN A 539 -10.18 -30.37 5.17
C ASN A 539 -11.22 -30.91 6.16
N PHE A 540 -12.49 -30.47 6.10
CA PHE A 540 -13.48 -30.82 7.10
C PHE A 540 -13.76 -32.33 7.14
N ILE A 541 -13.95 -32.97 5.98
CA ILE A 541 -14.24 -34.41 5.93
C ILE A 541 -13.04 -35.23 6.40
N SER A 542 -11.82 -34.88 6.01
CA SER A 542 -10.62 -35.60 6.47
C SER A 542 -10.40 -35.45 7.99
N ASN A 543 -10.81 -34.33 8.57
CA ASN A 543 -10.63 -34.06 10.00
C ASN A 543 -11.74 -34.71 10.85
N GLU A 544 -13.00 -34.52 10.46
CA GLU A 544 -14.16 -34.90 11.27
C GLU A 544 -14.74 -36.28 10.90
N CYS A 545 -14.40 -36.82 9.73
CA CYS A 545 -14.87 -38.13 9.27
C CYS A 545 -13.76 -39.17 9.14
N ALA A 546 -12.60 -38.95 9.79
CA ALA A 546 -11.55 -39.96 9.91
C ALA A 546 -12.06 -41.20 10.67
N GLU A 547 -11.54 -42.39 10.32
CA GLU A 547 -12.06 -43.74 10.62
C GLU A 547 -12.46 -44.08 12.09
N SER A 548 -12.25 -43.20 13.07
CA SER A 548 -12.72 -43.36 14.46
C SER A 548 -14.00 -42.57 14.73
N ILE A 549 -15.13 -43.06 14.19
CA ILE A 549 -16.49 -42.57 14.54
C ILE A 549 -16.61 -42.54 16.07
N GLN A 550 -16.75 -41.35 16.66
CA GLN A 550 -17.06 -41.26 18.09
C GLN A 550 -18.49 -41.75 18.34
N GLU A 551 -18.78 -42.29 19.53
CA GLU A 551 -20.15 -42.68 19.90
C GLU A 551 -21.09 -41.46 19.82
N GLY A 552 -21.90 -41.38 18.77
CA GLY A 552 -22.84 -40.26 18.54
C GLY A 552 -22.72 -39.55 17.19
N GLU A 553 -21.78 -39.94 16.33
CA GLU A 553 -21.54 -39.33 15.00
C GLU A 553 -22.07 -40.21 13.86
N ASP A 554 -23.34 -40.60 13.92
CA ASP A 554 -24.02 -41.38 12.87
C ASP A 554 -24.34 -40.55 11.60
N TRP A 555 -23.97 -39.28 11.59
CA TRP A 555 -24.15 -38.35 10.47
C TRP A 555 -23.04 -38.39 9.43
N CYS A 556 -21.89 -39.04 9.71
CA CYS A 556 -20.81 -39.21 8.74
C CYS A 556 -20.58 -40.69 8.36
N LEU A 557 -20.31 -40.94 7.07
CA LEU A 557 -20.11 -42.26 6.47
C LEU A 557 -18.63 -42.68 6.41
N GLY A 558 -17.71 -41.86 6.92
CA GLY A 558 -16.27 -42.04 6.80
C GLY A 558 -15.69 -41.52 5.48
N GLU A 559 -14.48 -40.97 5.52
CA GLU A 559 -13.83 -40.22 4.43
C GLU A 559 -13.95 -40.87 3.04
N SER A 560 -13.72 -42.19 2.93
CA SER A 560 -13.76 -42.90 1.63
C SER A 560 -15.11 -42.87 0.89
N ASN A 561 -16.20 -42.51 1.59
CA ASN A 561 -17.54 -42.41 1.02
C ASN A 561 -17.86 -41.03 0.43
N TYR A 562 -16.92 -40.08 0.50
CA TYR A 562 -17.05 -38.75 -0.08
C TYR A 562 -16.01 -38.54 -1.16
N SER A 563 -16.36 -37.75 -2.17
CA SER A 563 -15.46 -37.33 -3.25
C SER A 563 -15.53 -35.80 -3.38
N SER A 564 -14.37 -35.15 -3.30
CA SER A 564 -14.24 -33.72 -3.57
C SER A 564 -14.48 -33.47 -5.06
N LEU A 565 -15.24 -32.43 -5.34
CA LEU A 565 -15.52 -31.90 -6.68
C LEU A 565 -14.51 -30.80 -7.06
N GLY A 566 -13.61 -30.43 -6.14
CA GLY A 566 -12.64 -29.35 -6.33
C GLY A 566 -12.92 -28.15 -5.43
N ILE A 567 -11.99 -27.20 -5.48
CA ILE A 567 -12.04 -25.94 -4.73
C ILE A 567 -12.90 -24.95 -5.51
N VAL A 568 -13.80 -24.26 -4.80
CA VAL A 568 -14.69 -23.20 -5.32
C VAL A 568 -14.38 -21.82 -4.74
N GLY A 569 -13.55 -21.73 -3.71
CA GLY A 569 -13.16 -20.46 -3.11
C GLY A 569 -12.16 -20.62 -1.98
N SER A 570 -11.70 -19.50 -1.43
CA SER A 570 -10.65 -19.39 -0.42
C SER A 570 -11.13 -18.47 0.71
N LEU A 571 -11.16 -19.00 1.93
CA LEU A 571 -11.61 -18.27 3.12
C LEU A 571 -10.39 -17.78 3.93
N PRO A 572 -10.13 -16.47 4.02
CA PRO A 572 -8.97 -15.96 4.74
C PRO A 572 -9.02 -16.26 6.24
N SER A 573 -7.85 -16.49 6.83
CA SER A 573 -7.69 -16.60 8.27
C SER A 573 -7.79 -15.23 8.97
N THR A 574 -7.65 -15.22 10.30
CA THR A 574 -7.72 -13.98 11.10
C THR A 574 -6.65 -12.98 10.67
N SER A 575 -7.08 -11.74 10.41
CA SER A 575 -6.22 -10.63 10.02
C SER A 575 -5.82 -9.78 11.22
N VAL A 576 -4.62 -9.22 11.20
CA VAL A 576 -4.20 -8.11 12.05
C VAL A 576 -4.51 -6.82 11.30
N MET A 577 -5.56 -6.12 11.71
CA MET A 577 -6.05 -4.91 11.06
C MET A 577 -5.52 -3.65 11.75
N TYR A 578 -5.28 -2.60 10.96
CA TYR A 578 -4.84 -1.29 11.44
C TYR A 578 -5.41 -0.16 10.57
N ASN A 579 -5.29 1.08 11.06
CA ASN A 579 -5.61 2.27 10.28
C ASN A 579 -4.32 2.92 9.73
N PRO A 580 -4.09 2.92 8.40
CA PRO A 580 -2.88 3.49 7.82
C PRO A 580 -2.75 5.01 7.97
N LEU A 581 -3.86 5.71 8.24
CA LEU A 581 -3.83 7.16 8.49
C LEU A 581 -3.46 7.51 9.94
N VAL A 582 -3.48 6.53 10.85
CA VAL A 582 -3.16 6.72 12.27
C VAL A 582 -1.79 6.15 12.62
N LEU A 583 -1.44 4.99 12.06
CA LEU A 583 -0.22 4.26 12.40
C LEU A 583 0.81 4.40 11.27
N ASP A 584 1.89 5.12 11.54
CA ASP A 584 2.94 5.40 10.55
C ASP A 584 3.74 4.15 10.13
N THR A 585 4.46 4.22 9.01
CA THR A 585 5.21 3.08 8.44
C THR A 585 6.26 2.49 9.39
N ARG A 586 6.94 3.33 10.19
CA ARG A 586 7.97 2.85 11.13
C ARG A 586 7.34 2.05 12.25
N SER A 587 6.26 2.57 12.82
CA SER A 587 5.53 1.85 13.88
C SER A 587 4.94 0.55 13.36
N ARG A 588 4.34 0.54 12.16
CA ARG A 588 3.82 -0.68 11.52
C ARG A 588 4.89 -1.74 11.33
N ALA A 589 6.06 -1.37 10.80
CA ALA A 589 7.16 -2.31 10.60
C ALA A 589 7.64 -2.90 11.94
N SER A 590 7.74 -2.06 12.99
CA SER A 590 8.16 -2.50 14.33
C SER A 590 7.17 -3.51 14.92
N ILE A 591 5.87 -3.18 14.86
CA ILE A 591 4.78 -4.04 15.36
C ILE A 591 4.73 -5.34 14.58
N LEU A 592 4.83 -5.28 13.25
CA LEU A 592 4.85 -6.46 12.40
C LEU A 592 6.05 -7.36 12.73
N ASN A 593 7.25 -6.81 12.87
CA ASN A 593 8.44 -7.59 13.24
C ASN A 593 8.26 -8.27 14.60
N SER A 594 7.79 -7.53 15.60
CA SER A 594 7.53 -8.07 16.94
C SER A 594 6.48 -9.18 16.93
N LEU A 595 5.43 -9.05 16.11
CA LEU A 595 4.44 -10.12 15.92
C LEU A 595 5.06 -11.36 15.26
N ILE A 596 5.93 -11.18 14.27
CA ILE A 596 6.64 -12.28 13.61
C ILE A 596 7.63 -12.97 14.56
N ASP A 597 8.16 -12.25 15.55
CA ASP A 597 9.09 -12.82 16.53
C ASP A 597 8.45 -13.89 17.42
N LEU A 598 7.12 -13.85 17.60
CA LEU A 598 6.36 -14.93 18.25
C LEU A 598 6.61 -16.30 17.59
N ASN A 599 6.83 -16.34 16.27
CA ASN A 599 7.07 -17.58 15.53
C ASN A 599 8.41 -18.25 15.90
N TYR A 600 9.35 -17.49 16.47
CA TYR A 600 10.69 -17.97 16.78
C TYR A 600 10.85 -18.44 18.23
N ASP A 601 9.80 -18.32 19.04
CA ASP A 601 9.79 -18.73 20.43
C ASP A 601 9.00 -20.01 20.65
N MET A 602 9.66 -21.04 21.19
CA MET A 602 9.05 -22.35 21.45
C MET A 602 9.28 -22.80 22.88
N TYR A 603 8.23 -23.18 23.61
CA TYR A 603 8.40 -23.67 24.97
C TYR A 603 8.89 -25.11 24.99
N LEU A 604 10.07 -25.34 25.56
CA LEU A 604 10.63 -26.67 25.75
C LEU A 604 10.27 -27.22 27.12
N GLU A 605 9.71 -28.44 27.16
CA GLU A 605 9.44 -29.16 28.41
C GLU A 605 10.30 -30.43 28.52
N ASN A 606 11.27 -30.43 29.45
CA ASN A 606 12.18 -31.56 29.71
C ASN A 606 12.95 -32.06 28.46
N TYR A 607 13.26 -31.15 27.54
CA TYR A 607 13.92 -31.48 26.29
C TYR A 607 15.35 -31.98 26.54
N SER A 608 15.63 -33.22 26.16
CA SER A 608 16.90 -33.89 26.45
C SER A 608 17.76 -34.03 25.20
N ARG A 609 18.97 -33.45 25.22
CA ARG A 609 19.95 -33.66 24.15
C ARG A 609 21.05 -34.61 24.63
N PRO A 610 21.36 -35.71 23.92
CA PRO A 610 22.37 -36.68 24.34
C PRO A 610 23.71 -36.02 24.64
N GLY A 611 24.15 -36.09 25.90
CA GLY A 611 25.43 -35.53 26.37
C GLY A 611 25.40 -34.07 26.85
N PHE A 612 24.26 -33.38 26.76
CA PHE A 612 24.14 -31.94 27.07
C PHE A 612 23.12 -31.60 28.17
N GLY A 613 22.37 -32.57 28.69
CA GLY A 613 21.41 -32.37 29.78
C GLY A 613 19.97 -32.21 29.30
N THR A 614 19.10 -31.80 30.22
CA THR A 614 17.67 -31.53 30.03
C THR A 614 17.43 -30.03 30.12
N TYR A 615 16.65 -29.47 29.22
CA TYR A 615 16.29 -28.05 29.18
C TYR A 615 14.78 -27.89 29.34
N THR A 616 14.38 -26.91 30.15
CA THR A 616 12.98 -26.49 30.31
C THR A 616 12.94 -24.96 30.34
N GLY A 617 12.15 -24.34 29.46
CA GLY A 617 12.10 -22.89 29.30
C GLY A 617 11.70 -22.49 27.88
N CYS A 618 11.52 -21.19 27.65
CA CYS A 618 11.23 -20.66 26.33
C CYS A 618 12.51 -20.65 25.48
N TYR A 619 12.48 -21.30 24.33
CA TYR A 619 13.60 -21.42 23.41
C TYR A 619 13.42 -20.49 22.23
N ASP A 620 14.32 -19.51 22.13
CA ASP A 620 14.42 -18.61 21.00
C ASP A 620 15.28 -19.26 19.91
N ILE A 621 14.65 -19.53 18.77
CA ILE A 621 15.22 -20.19 17.59
C ILE A 621 16.23 -19.27 16.89
N SER A 622 16.03 -17.95 16.93
CA SER A 622 16.87 -16.97 16.23
C SER A 622 18.28 -16.94 16.82
N VAL A 623 18.41 -16.86 18.16
CA VAL A 623 19.70 -16.81 18.87
C VAL A 623 20.13 -18.17 19.44
N HIS A 624 19.31 -19.21 19.27
CA HIS A 624 19.55 -20.58 19.76
C HIS A 624 19.80 -20.63 21.28
N LYS A 625 18.95 -19.97 22.07
CA LYS A 625 19.08 -19.87 23.54
C LYS A 625 17.78 -20.24 24.25
N VAL A 626 17.92 -20.94 25.38
CA VAL A 626 16.81 -21.24 26.29
C VAL A 626 16.79 -20.23 27.44
N PHE A 627 15.65 -19.59 27.65
CA PHE A 627 15.36 -18.68 28.75
C PHE A 627 14.48 -19.42 29.78
N GLU A 628 15.08 -19.76 30.93
CA GLU A 628 14.43 -20.56 31.99
C GLU A 628 13.49 -19.73 32.88
N ASP A 629 13.62 -18.40 32.83
CA ASP A 629 12.87 -17.43 33.62
C ASP A 629 11.57 -16.95 32.96
N ILE A 630 11.41 -17.16 31.65
CA ILE A 630 10.18 -16.86 30.92
C ILE A 630 9.12 -17.93 31.27
N PRO A 631 7.96 -17.53 31.86
CA PRO A 631 6.87 -18.46 32.13
C PRO A 631 6.33 -19.11 30.85
N LYS A 632 5.82 -20.34 30.95
CA LYS A 632 5.29 -21.08 29.80
C LYS A 632 4.28 -20.26 28.98
N GLN A 633 3.30 -19.67 29.64
CA GLN A 633 2.24 -18.89 29.01
C GLN A 633 2.71 -17.58 28.36
N SER A 634 3.95 -17.17 28.59
CA SER A 634 4.56 -15.97 28.01
C SER A 634 5.51 -16.30 26.84
N CYS A 635 5.67 -17.57 26.49
CA CYS A 635 6.46 -17.98 25.34
C CYS A 635 5.63 -17.84 24.05
N GLY A 636 6.29 -17.48 22.93
CA GLY A 636 5.61 -17.13 21.67
C GLY A 636 4.64 -18.19 21.16
N ASP A 637 5.05 -19.46 21.07
CA ASP A 637 4.18 -20.57 20.64
C ASP A 637 2.93 -20.77 21.51
N GLU A 638 3.04 -20.56 22.82
CA GLU A 638 1.92 -20.62 23.75
C GLU A 638 1.00 -19.39 23.64
N ILE A 639 1.53 -18.20 23.36
CA ILE A 639 0.74 -17.00 23.06
C ILE A 639 -0.03 -17.19 21.75
N LEU A 640 0.65 -17.62 20.70
CA LEU A 640 0.06 -17.89 19.38
C LEU A 640 -1.11 -18.86 19.50
N LYS A 641 -0.89 -19.97 20.21
CA LYS A 641 -1.91 -21.00 20.39
C LYS A 641 -3.08 -20.54 21.27
N ASN A 642 -2.80 -20.02 22.46
CA ASN A 642 -3.84 -19.80 23.49
C ASN A 642 -4.57 -18.47 23.33
N ILE A 643 -4.00 -17.48 22.63
CA ILE A 643 -4.58 -16.14 22.47
C ILE A 643 -4.99 -15.88 21.02
N LEU A 644 -4.14 -16.25 20.05
CA LEU A 644 -4.38 -15.95 18.64
C LEU A 644 -5.00 -17.13 17.86
N ASN A 645 -5.09 -18.31 18.49
CA ASN A 645 -5.67 -19.52 17.92
C ASN A 645 -5.03 -19.92 16.57
N GLY A 646 -3.70 -19.88 16.50
CA GLY A 646 -2.93 -20.34 15.35
C GLY A 646 -1.52 -20.75 15.73
N PRO A 647 -0.78 -21.48 14.87
CA PRO A 647 0.59 -21.90 15.16
C PRO A 647 1.64 -20.86 14.76
N GLY A 648 1.25 -19.76 14.12
CA GLY A 648 2.19 -18.73 13.64
C GLY A 648 1.49 -17.53 13.02
N ILE A 649 2.30 -16.55 12.59
CA ILE A 649 1.89 -15.32 11.92
C ILE A 649 2.64 -15.18 10.60
N ALA A 650 1.95 -14.83 9.54
CA ALA A 650 2.52 -14.55 8.22
C ALA A 650 2.47 -13.05 7.90
N ARG A 651 3.51 -12.56 7.21
CA ARG A 651 3.52 -11.21 6.63
C ARG A 651 2.64 -11.25 5.38
N VAL A 652 1.60 -10.42 5.37
CA VAL A 652 0.69 -10.25 4.23
C VAL A 652 0.20 -8.81 4.19
N ASN A 653 -0.36 -8.37 3.06
CA ASN A 653 -1.11 -7.11 2.96
C ASN A 653 -2.61 -7.38 2.68
N SER A 654 -3.42 -6.33 2.56
CA SER A 654 -4.86 -6.47 2.35
C SER A 654 -5.21 -7.18 1.04
N GLN A 655 -4.47 -6.92 -0.03
CA GLN A 655 -4.74 -7.51 -1.34
C GLN A 655 -4.33 -8.99 -1.36
N GLU A 656 -3.13 -9.32 -0.88
CA GLU A 656 -2.65 -10.70 -0.78
C GLU A 656 -3.60 -11.57 0.05
N HIS A 657 -4.06 -11.06 1.21
CA HIS A 657 -4.84 -11.84 2.16
C HIS A 657 -6.34 -11.86 1.88
N LEU A 658 -6.92 -10.74 1.44
CA LEU A 658 -8.38 -10.59 1.27
C LEU A 658 -8.81 -10.40 -0.20
N GLY A 659 -7.88 -10.36 -1.15
CA GLY A 659 -8.15 -10.01 -2.55
C GLY A 659 -9.07 -10.99 -3.28
N GLU A 660 -8.71 -12.28 -3.29
CA GLU A 660 -9.53 -13.35 -3.90
C GLU A 660 -10.92 -13.42 -3.25
N TYR A 661 -10.95 -13.46 -1.92
CA TYR A 661 -12.17 -13.43 -1.11
C TYR A 661 -13.07 -12.23 -1.46
N SER A 662 -12.48 -11.04 -1.61
CA SER A 662 -13.19 -9.84 -2.03
C SER A 662 -13.73 -9.95 -3.45
N GLN A 663 -12.97 -10.52 -4.39
CA GLN A 663 -13.40 -10.65 -5.79
C GLN A 663 -14.62 -11.57 -5.91
N ASP A 664 -14.59 -12.72 -5.24
CA ASP A 664 -15.74 -13.63 -5.16
C ASP A 664 -17.00 -12.94 -4.65
N ILE A 665 -16.85 -12.15 -3.57
CA ILE A 665 -17.96 -11.43 -2.93
C ILE A 665 -18.54 -10.35 -3.84
N LEU A 666 -17.68 -9.64 -4.58
CA LEU A 666 -18.12 -8.59 -5.52
C LEU A 666 -18.70 -9.18 -6.81
N MET A 667 -18.32 -10.41 -7.17
CA MET A 667 -18.87 -11.10 -8.34
C MET A 667 -20.34 -11.50 -8.15
N VAL A 668 -20.73 -11.84 -6.92
CA VAL A 668 -22.11 -12.25 -6.60
C VAL A 668 -22.98 -11.02 -6.29
N PRO A 669 -24.10 -10.80 -7.00
CA PRO A 669 -25.02 -9.68 -6.71
C PRO A 669 -25.49 -9.65 -5.25
N GLY A 670 -25.26 -8.53 -4.57
CA GLY A 670 -25.59 -8.38 -3.15
C GLY A 670 -24.68 -9.16 -2.19
N GLY A 671 -23.57 -9.73 -2.67
CA GLY A 671 -22.59 -10.45 -1.87
C GLY A 671 -22.05 -9.60 -0.72
N PHE A 672 -21.54 -8.40 -1.03
CA PHE A 672 -21.01 -7.50 -0.01
C PHE A 672 -22.06 -7.10 1.06
N TYR A 673 -23.28 -6.80 0.63
CA TYR A 673 -24.38 -6.47 1.54
C TYR A 673 -24.71 -7.64 2.50
N ALA A 674 -24.65 -8.88 2.01
CA ALA A 674 -24.88 -10.05 2.87
C ALA A 674 -23.77 -10.21 3.93
N ILE A 675 -22.53 -9.87 3.59
CA ILE A 675 -21.41 -9.87 4.55
C ILE A 675 -21.60 -8.78 5.61
N GLU A 676 -21.98 -7.55 5.21
CA GLU A 676 -22.29 -6.47 6.16
C GLU A 676 -23.45 -6.84 7.09
N GLU A 677 -24.53 -7.42 6.55
CA GLU A 677 -25.67 -7.88 7.34
C GLU A 677 -25.25 -8.97 8.33
N TYR A 678 -24.48 -9.96 7.89
CA TYR A 678 -23.97 -11.02 8.76
C TYR A 678 -23.08 -10.48 9.88
N MET A 679 -22.12 -9.59 9.56
CA MET A 679 -21.25 -8.96 10.56
C MET A 679 -22.06 -8.20 11.61
N SER A 680 -23.17 -7.56 11.24
CA SER A 680 -24.02 -6.85 12.21
C SER A 680 -24.72 -7.76 13.23
N THR A 681 -24.71 -9.08 13.00
CA THR A 681 -25.27 -10.10 13.90
C THR A 681 -24.22 -10.80 14.77
N GLU A 682 -22.92 -10.64 14.44
CA GLU A 682 -21.78 -11.07 15.26
C GLU A 682 -21.41 -9.99 16.30
#